data_AF-A0A1M6DGI9-F1
#
_entry.id   AF-A0A1M6DGI9-F1
#
_cell.length_a   1.000
_cell.length_b   1.000
_cell.length_c   1.000
_cell.angle_alpha   90.00
_cell.angle_beta   90.00
_cell.angle_gamma   90.00
#
_symmetry.space_group_name_H-M   'P 1'
#
loop_
_entity.id
_entity.type
_entity.pdbx_description
1 polymer ?
#
loop_
_entity_poly.entity_id
_entity_poly.type
_entity_poly.pdbx_seq_one_letter_code
_entity_poly.pdbx_strand_id
1 'polypeptide(L)'
;MTETSSFLKFSSPLTIQYIVISNTPNYTDSEFYVNSFNLLRTLPIDLMQLENSIQHFEFSFKYKAIKSYELFTLPGDVFNLEKEVVLKNIDNYSKSFGVQSLIKVFIIDSTLKNHAAIAKTLELMEYSYYVIIGEKTDNTEEYLRINLFNNTTEFIEIINRDIGKIKSKLDSFYEGTDVLTGMDFQLQINPKRTFIRENNIPGAILTWNNYFVLNQIIGNYWLEVNSEIGTTVTLPEERTKEIVNQCQKIDSIYAILYNDVGVKPTDPFQPIFPTLILIQPYHYPKTENLLDKRFSKQQKQFSAVLNSEQDLMYQHLIPEQGKNAVSEDGIKLIMSKNLKRLMYLDNVAYLHSMFTYSPVMRLPQIGKSINLELSHLEKITPKKESTISNIEKFGKKISNLTLDQISKNYIKERNGQIFAISDLPLEWLYLDEHPLCFTHDVCRLPEFNLNSIVNNAVHLQRKLFQIPNDLINNTLVVHCASKDDAIMNRMFELIDSHKEKLGFSSVKCSTITEISEAIKKHKPELLIFDCHGASNKKDLSTYLIVDNEKNEVLTGNDIIKYEISAPLVFLSACETFPNYGYVKLLSDAFMQAGAYCVTTTFLPIKIIDAATVIIRLLNNLHQLKSNSYHINWLNFLSHILRSSLIFETINKSRDYLKEEITNDEIATIVTKSMRFENRIEALNDLNSLIEKKSKKQIKFSQLDNEWLSYSIIGRADLIYFENWLKSYRDINMQ
;
A
#
# COMPACT_ATOMS: atom_id res chain seq x y z
N MET A 1 23.76 0.62 -10.69
CA MET A 1 23.34 0.03 -9.40
C MET A 1 24.60 -0.38 -8.68
N THR A 2 24.93 0.26 -7.55
CA THR A 2 26.12 -0.04 -6.73
C THR A 2 25.80 -1.16 -5.73
N GLU A 3 26.78 -2.02 -5.46
CA GLU A 3 26.74 -3.20 -4.56
C GLU A 3 26.52 -2.90 -3.06
N THR A 4 26.07 -1.70 -2.70
CA THR A 4 25.95 -1.22 -1.30
C THR A 4 24.51 -1.11 -0.81
N SER A 5 23.54 -1.82 -1.41
CA SER A 5 22.13 -1.52 -1.14
C SER A 5 21.46 -2.46 -0.14
N SER A 6 20.81 -1.84 0.85
CA SER A 6 20.01 -2.40 1.96
C SER A 6 18.74 -3.12 1.51
N PHE A 7 18.85 -4.00 0.52
CA PHE A 7 17.73 -4.80 0.02
C PHE A 7 17.73 -6.18 0.65
N LEU A 8 16.65 -6.51 1.36
CA LEU A 8 16.44 -7.85 1.86
C LEU A 8 15.41 -8.54 0.97
N LYS A 9 15.80 -9.63 0.31
CA LYS A 9 14.84 -10.49 -0.38
C LYS A 9 14.96 -11.91 0.16
N PHE A 10 13.86 -12.43 0.68
CA PHE A 10 13.72 -13.85 0.96
C PHE A 10 13.25 -14.54 -0.31
N SER A 11 14.19 -15.07 -1.10
CA SER A 11 13.87 -15.96 -2.22
C SER A 11 14.36 -17.36 -1.89
N SER A 12 13.52 -18.35 -2.19
CA SER A 12 13.83 -19.77 -2.05
C SER A 12 13.64 -20.45 -3.41
N PRO A 13 14.42 -21.50 -3.74
CA PRO A 13 14.12 -22.38 -4.86
C PRO A 13 12.69 -22.95 -4.87
N LEU A 14 12.06 -23.04 -3.69
CA LEU A 14 10.70 -23.54 -3.48
C LEU A 14 9.61 -22.47 -3.64
N THR A 15 9.99 -21.20 -3.69
CA THR A 15 9.07 -20.12 -4.00
C THR A 15 8.54 -20.31 -5.42
N ILE A 16 7.24 -20.09 -5.62
CA ILE A 16 6.60 -20.30 -6.92
C ILE A 16 6.62 -18.97 -7.69
N GLN A 17 7.23 -19.01 -8.88
CA GLN A 17 7.22 -17.86 -9.78
C GLN A 17 5.97 -17.89 -10.67
N TYR A 18 5.14 -16.85 -10.57
CA TYR A 18 3.93 -16.69 -11.38
C TYR A 18 4.18 -15.72 -12.53
N ILE A 19 4.04 -16.20 -13.77
CA ILE A 19 4.39 -15.45 -14.98
C ILE A 19 3.13 -15.26 -15.83
N VAL A 20 2.63 -14.03 -15.88
CA VAL A 20 1.50 -13.64 -16.71
C VAL A 20 1.98 -13.36 -18.13
N ILE A 21 1.41 -14.04 -19.13
CA ILE A 21 1.70 -13.81 -20.55
C ILE A 21 0.48 -13.14 -21.19
N SER A 22 0.66 -11.89 -21.64
CA SER A 22 -0.41 -11.09 -22.25
C SER A 22 0.17 -10.02 -23.17
N ASN A 23 -0.58 -9.63 -24.20
CA ASN A 23 -0.23 -8.50 -25.07
C ASN A 23 -0.74 -7.15 -24.54
N THR A 24 -1.46 -7.13 -23.42
CA THR A 24 -1.85 -5.87 -22.76
C THR A 24 -0.71 -5.36 -21.88
N PRO A 25 -0.09 -4.21 -22.20
CA PRO A 25 1.12 -3.73 -21.52
C PRO A 25 0.85 -3.24 -20.09
N ASN A 26 -0.41 -2.97 -19.74
CA ASN A 26 -0.82 -2.45 -18.45
C ASN A 26 -1.81 -3.41 -17.79
N TYR A 27 -1.71 -3.52 -16.46
CA TYR A 27 -2.74 -4.18 -15.66
C TYR A 27 -4.02 -3.35 -15.70
N THR A 28 -5.14 -4.03 -15.96
CA THR A 28 -6.48 -3.43 -16.07
C THR A 28 -7.51 -4.35 -15.43
N ASP A 29 -8.73 -3.86 -15.23
CA ASP A 29 -9.89 -4.66 -14.81
C ASP A 29 -10.50 -5.53 -15.94
N SER A 30 -9.69 -5.84 -16.97
CA SER A 30 -10.05 -6.82 -17.99
C SER A 30 -10.34 -8.19 -17.36
N GLU A 31 -11.17 -8.97 -18.04
CA GLU A 31 -11.56 -10.30 -17.60
C GLU A 31 -10.36 -11.23 -17.37
N PHE A 32 -9.35 -11.16 -18.24
CA PHE A 32 -8.12 -11.91 -18.09
C PHE A 32 -7.43 -11.63 -16.74
N TYR A 33 -7.17 -10.35 -16.40
CA TYR A 33 -6.49 -10.00 -15.15
C TYR A 33 -7.35 -10.28 -13.91
N VAL A 34 -8.67 -10.02 -13.97
CA VAL A 34 -9.58 -10.35 -12.87
C VAL A 34 -9.55 -11.85 -12.57
N ASN A 35 -9.63 -12.69 -13.61
CA ASN A 35 -9.60 -14.15 -13.45
C ASN A 35 -8.21 -14.65 -13.06
N SER A 36 -7.14 -14.06 -13.60
CA SER A 36 -5.75 -14.39 -13.25
C SER A 36 -5.48 -14.14 -11.77
N PHE A 37 -5.83 -12.95 -11.26
CA PHE A 37 -5.59 -12.63 -9.86
C PHE A 37 -6.55 -13.36 -8.93
N ASN A 38 -7.77 -13.68 -9.38
CA ASN A 38 -8.67 -14.55 -8.63
C ASN A 38 -8.08 -15.94 -8.44
N LEU A 39 -7.51 -16.52 -9.50
CA LEU A 39 -6.82 -17.81 -9.45
C LEU A 39 -5.58 -17.75 -8.54
N LEU A 40 -4.80 -16.67 -8.58
CA LEU A 40 -3.64 -16.54 -7.69
C LEU A 40 -4.04 -16.71 -6.22
N ARG A 41 -5.21 -16.22 -5.78
CA ARG A 41 -5.67 -16.36 -4.38
C ARG A 41 -5.80 -17.80 -3.89
N THR A 42 -6.00 -18.72 -4.82
CA THR A 42 -6.24 -20.13 -4.53
C THR A 42 -4.95 -20.96 -4.60
N LEU A 43 -3.84 -20.39 -5.07
CA LEU A 43 -2.57 -21.09 -5.26
C LEU A 43 -1.58 -20.76 -4.12
N PRO A 44 -0.66 -21.68 -3.75
CA PRO A 44 0.37 -21.40 -2.76
C PRO A 44 1.43 -20.41 -3.27
N ILE A 45 2.04 -19.63 -2.38
CA ILE A 45 3.18 -18.77 -2.74
C ILE A 45 4.52 -19.53 -2.72
N ASP A 46 4.60 -20.61 -1.92
CA ASP A 46 5.82 -21.38 -1.67
C ASP A 46 5.44 -22.84 -1.42
N LEU A 47 6.18 -23.81 -1.99
CA LEU A 47 5.88 -25.23 -1.74
C LEU A 47 6.01 -25.62 -0.28
N MET A 48 6.83 -24.93 0.51
CA MET A 48 6.90 -25.17 1.96
C MET A 48 5.55 -24.94 2.66
N GLN A 49 4.66 -24.13 2.09
CA GLN A 49 3.30 -23.99 2.63
C GLN A 49 2.48 -25.26 2.46
N LEU A 50 2.73 -26.03 1.40
CA LEU A 50 2.06 -27.31 1.19
C LEU A 50 2.64 -28.41 2.07
N GLU A 51 3.86 -28.27 2.57
CA GLU A 51 4.42 -29.16 3.59
C GLU A 51 3.83 -28.85 4.97
N ASN A 52 3.91 -27.58 5.40
CA ASN A 52 3.34 -27.14 6.67
C ASN A 52 3.06 -25.63 6.65
N SER A 53 1.84 -25.25 6.29
CA SER A 53 1.42 -23.85 6.15
C SER A 53 1.58 -23.04 7.44
N ILE A 54 1.29 -23.64 8.59
CA ILE A 54 1.35 -22.99 9.91
C ILE A 54 2.81 -22.66 10.25
N GLN A 55 3.70 -23.63 10.08
CA GLN A 55 5.12 -23.43 10.33
C GLN A 55 5.74 -22.43 9.34
N HIS A 56 5.30 -22.46 8.07
CA HIS A 56 5.70 -21.45 7.09
C HIS A 56 5.26 -20.03 7.50
N PHE A 57 4.02 -19.88 7.99
CA PHE A 57 3.52 -18.61 8.50
C PHE A 57 4.26 -18.17 9.77
N GLU A 58 4.45 -19.06 10.74
CA GLU A 58 5.19 -18.79 11.97
C GLU A 58 6.62 -18.33 11.67
N PHE A 59 7.31 -19.01 10.74
CA PHE A 59 8.62 -18.60 10.25
C PHE A 59 8.56 -17.19 9.65
N SER A 60 7.61 -16.95 8.75
CA SER A 60 7.47 -15.63 8.11
C SER A 60 7.25 -14.53 9.13
N PHE A 61 6.50 -14.82 10.19
CA PHE A 61 6.25 -13.90 11.29
C PHE A 61 7.49 -13.65 12.17
N LYS A 62 8.13 -14.70 12.69
CA LYS A 62 9.32 -14.63 13.57
C LYS A 62 10.50 -13.93 12.91
N TYR A 63 10.66 -14.08 11.60
CA TYR A 63 11.75 -13.46 10.85
C TYR A 63 11.37 -12.15 10.16
N LYS A 64 10.10 -11.72 10.26
CA LYS A 64 9.53 -10.64 9.43
C LYS A 64 9.92 -10.83 7.96
N ALA A 65 9.77 -12.07 7.49
CA ALA A 65 10.02 -12.40 6.10
C ALA A 65 8.82 -11.92 5.28
N ILE A 66 8.98 -10.77 4.63
CA ILE A 66 8.01 -10.26 3.67
C ILE A 66 8.05 -11.19 2.45
N LYS A 67 7.11 -12.13 2.39
CA LYS A 67 6.89 -13.05 1.27
C LYS A 67 5.56 -12.71 0.60
N SER A 68 5.53 -12.71 -0.74
CA SER A 68 4.30 -12.54 -1.53
C SER A 68 4.46 -13.28 -2.87
N TYR A 69 3.42 -13.29 -3.71
CA TYR A 69 3.48 -13.90 -5.04
C TYR A 69 4.59 -13.29 -5.87
N GLU A 70 5.53 -14.11 -6.35
CA GLU A 70 6.56 -13.68 -7.29
C GLU A 70 5.96 -13.47 -8.67
N LEU A 71 5.33 -12.32 -8.87
CA LEU A 71 4.56 -11.99 -10.07
C LEU A 71 5.44 -11.32 -11.14
N PHE A 72 5.41 -11.90 -12.32
CA PHE A 72 6.11 -11.45 -13.52
C PHE A 72 5.11 -11.29 -14.65
N THR A 73 5.40 -10.37 -15.57
CA THR A 73 4.61 -10.19 -16.80
C THR A 73 5.53 -10.22 -18.00
N LEU A 74 5.13 -10.94 -19.03
CA LEU A 74 5.82 -11.02 -20.31
C LEU A 74 4.84 -10.70 -21.45
N PRO A 75 5.25 -9.88 -22.44
CA PRO A 75 4.50 -9.75 -23.68
C PRO A 75 4.43 -11.10 -24.40
N GLY A 76 3.26 -11.45 -24.94
CA GLY A 76 3.13 -12.64 -25.79
C GLY A 76 4.06 -12.60 -27.00
N ASP A 77 4.31 -11.41 -27.55
CA ASP A 77 5.18 -11.22 -28.71
C ASP A 77 6.66 -11.59 -28.45
N VAL A 78 7.11 -11.68 -27.19
CA VAL A 78 8.46 -12.16 -26.86
C VAL A 78 8.67 -13.58 -27.36
N PHE A 79 7.61 -14.40 -27.42
CA PHE A 79 7.66 -15.79 -27.87
C PHE A 79 7.71 -15.94 -29.41
N ASN A 80 7.77 -14.83 -30.16
CA ASN A 80 8.06 -14.86 -31.59
C ASN A 80 9.58 -14.89 -31.88
N LEU A 81 10.42 -14.72 -30.86
CA LEU A 81 11.87 -14.86 -30.96
C LEU A 81 12.30 -16.33 -30.94
N GLU A 82 13.57 -16.59 -31.29
CA GLU A 82 14.18 -17.91 -31.14
C GLU A 82 14.08 -18.41 -29.69
N LYS A 83 13.76 -19.69 -29.51
CA LYS A 83 13.40 -20.26 -28.20
C LYS A 83 14.49 -20.08 -27.16
N GLU A 84 15.75 -20.29 -27.55
CA GLU A 84 16.92 -20.15 -26.68
C GLU A 84 17.07 -18.72 -26.18
N VAL A 85 16.71 -17.72 -27.01
CA VAL A 85 16.71 -16.30 -26.62
C VAL A 85 15.61 -16.03 -25.61
N VAL A 86 14.41 -16.57 -25.83
CA VAL A 86 13.30 -16.43 -24.89
C VAL A 86 13.64 -17.03 -23.53
N LEU A 87 14.12 -18.27 -23.49
CA LEU A 87 14.53 -18.96 -22.26
C LEU A 87 15.60 -18.17 -21.50
N LYS A 88 16.63 -17.69 -22.21
CA LYS A 88 17.68 -16.84 -21.63
C LYS A 88 17.12 -15.53 -21.09
N ASN A 89 16.17 -14.90 -21.78
CA ASN A 89 15.54 -13.67 -21.32
C ASN A 89 14.71 -13.87 -20.06
N ILE A 90 13.93 -14.96 -19.98
CA ILE A 90 13.15 -15.32 -18.79
C ILE A 90 14.10 -15.53 -17.60
N ASP A 91 15.15 -16.33 -17.78
CA ASP A 91 16.14 -16.62 -16.73
C ASP A 91 16.89 -15.35 -16.28
N ASN A 92 17.37 -14.53 -17.23
CA ASN A 92 18.02 -13.26 -16.93
C ASN A 92 17.09 -12.29 -16.19
N TYR A 93 15.82 -12.24 -16.58
CA TYR A 93 14.84 -11.36 -15.95
C TYR A 93 14.59 -11.78 -14.50
N SER A 94 14.40 -13.08 -14.23
CA SER A 94 14.31 -13.62 -12.86
C SER A 94 15.57 -13.32 -12.04
N LYS A 95 16.76 -13.62 -12.58
CA LYS A 95 18.05 -13.41 -11.91
C LYS A 95 18.34 -11.94 -11.60
N SER A 96 17.88 -11.01 -12.43
CA SER A 96 18.05 -9.57 -12.19
C SER A 96 17.39 -9.07 -10.90
N PHE A 97 16.45 -9.84 -10.34
CA PHE A 97 15.81 -9.58 -9.05
C PHE A 97 16.15 -10.63 -7.98
N GLY A 98 17.23 -11.39 -8.17
CA GLY A 98 17.66 -12.43 -7.22
C GLY A 98 16.61 -13.51 -6.97
N VAL A 99 15.73 -13.79 -7.94
CA VAL A 99 14.77 -14.90 -7.86
C VAL A 99 15.51 -16.22 -8.08
N GLN A 100 15.33 -17.17 -7.17
CA GLN A 100 15.94 -18.50 -7.23
C GLN A 100 14.92 -19.62 -7.56
N SER A 101 13.65 -19.26 -7.75
CA SER A 101 12.51 -20.15 -7.95
C SER A 101 12.73 -21.19 -9.07
N LEU A 102 12.70 -22.46 -8.69
CA LEU A 102 12.75 -23.58 -9.63
C LEU A 102 11.42 -23.72 -10.37
N ILE A 103 10.32 -23.45 -9.68
CA ILE A 103 8.97 -23.71 -10.14
C ILE A 103 8.40 -22.47 -10.81
N LYS A 104 7.85 -22.66 -12.02
CA LYS A 104 7.26 -21.58 -12.80
C LYS A 104 5.84 -21.94 -13.21
N VAL A 105 4.91 -21.05 -12.90
CA VAL A 105 3.50 -21.16 -13.28
C VAL A 105 3.17 -20.06 -14.26
N PHE A 106 2.81 -20.42 -15.49
CA PHE A 106 2.46 -19.48 -16.54
C PHE A 106 0.94 -19.31 -16.63
N ILE A 107 0.48 -18.07 -16.52
CA ILE A 107 -0.92 -17.68 -16.67
C ILE A 107 -1.06 -17.00 -18.02
N ILE A 108 -1.70 -17.68 -18.98
CA ILE A 108 -1.64 -17.33 -20.40
C ILE A 108 -2.99 -16.78 -20.86
N ASP A 109 -2.97 -15.60 -21.47
CA ASP A 109 -4.15 -14.99 -22.09
C ASP A 109 -4.58 -15.80 -23.33
N SER A 110 -5.82 -16.32 -23.32
CA SER A 110 -6.36 -17.14 -24.41
C SER A 110 -6.54 -16.36 -25.73
N THR A 111 -6.40 -15.03 -25.70
CA THR A 111 -6.55 -14.17 -26.88
C THR A 111 -5.25 -14.03 -27.68
N LEU A 112 -4.13 -14.54 -27.16
CA LEU A 112 -2.85 -14.57 -27.86
C LEU A 112 -2.95 -15.40 -29.15
N LYS A 113 -2.17 -15.02 -30.16
CA LYS A 113 -2.19 -15.69 -31.49
C LYS A 113 -1.09 -16.73 -31.65
N ASN A 114 -0.06 -16.69 -30.81
CA ASN A 114 1.16 -17.46 -30.94
C ASN A 114 1.27 -18.59 -29.90
N HIS A 115 0.13 -19.19 -29.50
CA HIS A 115 0.09 -20.27 -28.50
C HIS A 115 1.04 -21.43 -28.83
N ALA A 116 1.14 -21.85 -30.10
CA ALA A 116 2.05 -22.92 -30.52
C ALA A 116 3.52 -22.59 -30.25
N ALA A 117 3.93 -21.33 -30.41
CA ALA A 117 5.31 -20.90 -30.14
C ALA A 117 5.59 -20.81 -28.64
N ILE A 118 4.61 -20.33 -27.86
CA ILE A 118 4.67 -20.30 -26.40
C ILE A 118 4.82 -21.74 -25.88
N ALA A 119 3.91 -22.65 -26.23
CA ALA A 119 3.92 -24.04 -25.78
C ALA A 119 5.26 -24.72 -26.06
N LYS A 120 5.73 -24.67 -27.31
CA LYS A 120 7.03 -25.24 -27.74
C LYS A 120 8.26 -24.66 -27.01
N THR A 121 8.15 -23.48 -26.44
CA THR A 121 9.21 -22.86 -25.62
C THR A 121 9.12 -23.35 -24.19
N LEU A 122 7.92 -23.39 -23.62
CA LEU A 122 7.67 -23.85 -22.24
C LEU A 122 7.97 -25.34 -22.08
N GLU A 123 7.79 -26.17 -23.10
CA GLU A 123 8.17 -27.59 -23.11
C GLU A 123 9.65 -27.85 -22.79
N LEU A 124 10.52 -26.87 -23.05
CA LEU A 124 11.96 -26.95 -22.77
C LEU A 124 12.31 -26.59 -21.33
N MET A 125 11.34 -26.14 -20.53
CA MET A 125 11.55 -25.72 -19.14
C MET A 125 11.20 -26.85 -18.18
N GLU A 126 12.13 -27.15 -17.25
CA GLU A 126 11.83 -28.05 -16.14
C GLU A 126 10.86 -27.38 -15.16
N TYR A 127 9.89 -28.15 -14.63
CA TYR A 127 8.92 -27.72 -13.61
C TYR A 127 8.12 -26.45 -14.01
N SER A 128 7.77 -26.37 -15.30
CA SER A 128 6.86 -25.36 -15.83
C SER A 128 5.44 -25.90 -15.92
N TYR A 129 4.51 -25.18 -15.29
CA TYR A 129 3.08 -25.48 -15.29
C TYR A 129 2.31 -24.32 -15.88
N TYR A 130 1.14 -24.56 -16.47
CA TYR A 130 0.41 -23.48 -17.12
C TYR A 130 -1.10 -23.63 -17.07
N VAL A 131 -1.75 -22.48 -17.12
CA VAL A 131 -3.20 -22.31 -17.19
C VAL A 131 -3.50 -21.29 -18.29
N ILE A 132 -4.53 -21.57 -19.08
CA ILE A 132 -5.01 -20.67 -20.12
C ILE A 132 -6.31 -20.04 -19.64
N ILE A 133 -6.36 -18.71 -19.59
CA ILE A 133 -7.52 -17.96 -19.10
C ILE A 133 -8.19 -17.20 -20.25
N GLY A 134 -9.48 -17.45 -20.43
CA GLY A 134 -10.36 -16.76 -21.38
C GLY A 134 -11.30 -17.73 -22.11
N GLU A 135 -12.17 -17.18 -22.98
CA GLU A 135 -13.26 -17.95 -23.61
C GLU A 135 -12.79 -18.91 -24.71
N LYS A 136 -11.58 -18.75 -25.25
CA LYS A 136 -11.04 -19.57 -26.35
C LYS A 136 -10.18 -20.72 -25.81
N THR A 137 -10.81 -21.79 -25.35
CA THR A 137 -10.13 -22.97 -24.79
C THR A 137 -9.59 -23.94 -25.84
N ASP A 138 -9.92 -23.75 -27.12
CA ASP A 138 -9.43 -24.55 -28.26
C ASP A 138 -7.89 -24.53 -28.38
N ASN A 139 -7.24 -23.53 -27.79
CA ASN A 139 -5.78 -23.38 -27.81
C ASN A 139 -5.04 -24.33 -26.83
N THR A 140 -5.76 -25.11 -26.01
CA THR A 140 -5.18 -26.05 -25.05
C THR A 140 -4.48 -27.25 -25.71
N GLU A 141 -4.83 -27.59 -26.95
CA GLU A 141 -4.25 -28.71 -27.69
C GLU A 141 -2.77 -28.52 -28.04
N GLU A 142 -2.30 -27.26 -28.11
CA GLU A 142 -0.91 -26.92 -28.39
C GLU A 142 0.03 -27.22 -27.22
N TYR A 143 -0.50 -27.42 -26.02
CA TYR A 143 0.28 -27.55 -24.79
C TYR A 143 0.31 -29.00 -24.28
N LEU A 144 1.40 -29.41 -23.64
CA LEU A 144 1.48 -30.70 -22.95
C LEU A 144 0.40 -30.78 -21.87
N ARG A 145 -0.59 -31.66 -22.07
CA ARG A 145 -1.72 -31.84 -21.16
C ARG A 145 -1.30 -32.16 -19.72
N ILE A 146 -0.16 -32.84 -19.56
CA ILE A 146 0.36 -33.22 -18.24
C ILE A 146 0.77 -32.00 -17.38
N ASN A 147 1.08 -30.86 -17.98
CA ASN A 147 1.49 -29.65 -17.25
C ASN A 147 0.39 -28.56 -17.24
N LEU A 148 -0.77 -28.85 -17.86
CA LEU A 148 -1.91 -27.96 -17.90
C LEU A 148 -2.81 -28.20 -16.68
N PHE A 149 -3.27 -27.14 -16.04
CA PHE A 149 -4.25 -27.20 -14.97
C PHE A 149 -5.32 -26.10 -15.13
N ASN A 150 -6.52 -26.36 -14.62
CA ASN A 150 -7.64 -25.42 -14.66
C ASN A 150 -7.99 -24.84 -13.28
N ASN A 151 -7.56 -25.50 -12.21
CA ASN A 151 -7.88 -25.14 -10.83
C ASN A 151 -6.75 -25.57 -9.88
N THR A 152 -6.84 -25.16 -8.62
CA THR A 152 -5.84 -25.47 -7.59
C THR A 152 -5.66 -26.97 -7.36
N THR A 153 -6.72 -27.77 -7.44
CA THR A 153 -6.65 -29.22 -7.21
C THR A 153 -5.76 -29.89 -8.25
N GLU A 154 -6.05 -29.62 -9.52
CA GLU A 154 -5.24 -30.11 -10.65
C GLU A 154 -3.79 -29.62 -10.53
N PHE A 155 -3.57 -28.36 -10.10
CA PHE A 155 -2.23 -27.85 -9.85
C PHE A 155 -1.49 -28.65 -8.77
N ILE A 156 -2.13 -28.93 -7.63
CA ILE A 156 -1.55 -29.72 -6.53
C ILE A 156 -1.26 -31.16 -7.00
N GLU A 157 -2.15 -31.78 -7.77
CA GLU A 157 -1.94 -33.12 -8.33
C GLU A 157 -0.69 -33.17 -9.22
N ILE A 158 -0.51 -32.15 -10.08
CA ILE A 158 0.67 -32.03 -10.94
C ILE A 158 1.95 -31.83 -10.11
N ILE A 159 1.91 -31.01 -9.05
CA ILE A 159 3.04 -30.83 -8.13
C ILE A 159 3.38 -32.14 -7.43
N ASN A 160 2.37 -32.86 -6.91
CA ASN A 160 2.56 -34.15 -6.24
C ASN A 160 3.19 -35.21 -7.16
N ARG A 161 2.86 -35.20 -8.45
CA ARG A 161 3.51 -36.07 -9.45
C ARG A 161 5.01 -35.79 -9.54
N ASP A 162 5.40 -34.51 -9.54
CA ASP A 162 6.78 -34.10 -9.79
C ASP A 162 7.63 -33.95 -8.51
N ILE A 163 7.02 -34.05 -7.32
CA ILE A 163 7.66 -33.72 -6.05
C ILE A 163 8.98 -34.48 -5.79
N GLY A 164 9.05 -35.77 -6.17
CA GLY A 164 10.26 -36.58 -6.01
C GLY A 164 11.43 -36.07 -6.86
N LYS A 165 11.14 -35.57 -8.08
CA LYS A 165 12.15 -34.98 -8.96
C LYS A 165 12.56 -33.60 -8.48
N ILE A 166 11.59 -32.79 -8.02
CA ILE A 166 11.84 -31.48 -7.40
C ILE A 166 12.77 -31.67 -6.19
N LYS A 167 12.49 -32.64 -5.32
CA LYS A 167 13.33 -32.99 -4.16
C LYS A 167 14.76 -33.32 -4.57
N SER A 168 14.93 -34.23 -5.53
CA SER A 168 16.29 -34.57 -6.02
C SER A 168 17.05 -33.36 -6.57
N LYS A 169 16.35 -32.41 -7.21
CA LYS A 169 16.96 -31.16 -7.69
C LYS A 169 17.36 -30.23 -6.54
N LEU A 170 16.55 -30.16 -5.48
CA LEU A 170 16.84 -29.38 -4.28
C LEU A 170 18.01 -29.95 -3.48
N ASP A 171 18.08 -31.28 -3.36
CA ASP A 171 19.19 -31.95 -2.68
C ASP A 171 20.53 -31.58 -3.32
N SER A 172 20.57 -31.50 -4.66
CA SER A 172 21.74 -30.99 -5.40
C SER A 172 21.96 -29.49 -5.22
N PHE A 173 20.89 -28.69 -5.10
CA PHE A 173 20.99 -27.24 -4.90
C PHE A 173 21.62 -26.88 -3.54
N TYR A 174 21.34 -27.67 -2.51
CA TYR A 174 21.82 -27.46 -1.14
C TYR A 174 22.97 -28.41 -0.75
N GLU A 175 23.56 -29.13 -1.70
CA GLU A 175 24.66 -30.06 -1.47
C GLU A 175 25.85 -29.34 -0.80
N GLY A 176 26.32 -29.86 0.34
CA GLY A 176 27.39 -29.26 1.15
C GLY A 176 26.93 -28.21 2.17
N THR A 177 25.62 -28.05 2.39
CA THR A 177 25.07 -27.24 3.50
C THR A 177 24.40 -28.15 4.54
N ASP A 178 24.62 -27.89 5.84
CA ASP A 178 23.95 -28.61 6.95
C ASP A 178 22.43 -28.31 7.04
N VAL A 179 21.88 -27.54 6.10
CA VAL A 179 20.49 -27.05 6.09
C VAL A 179 19.47 -28.18 5.86
N LEU A 180 19.89 -29.27 5.20
CA LEU A 180 18.98 -30.32 4.74
C LEU A 180 18.70 -31.46 5.74
N THR A 181 19.40 -31.56 6.88
CA THR A 181 19.32 -32.75 7.75
C THR A 181 17.99 -32.97 8.48
N GLY A 182 16.93 -32.20 8.18
CA GLY A 182 15.62 -32.33 8.83
C GLY A 182 14.37 -32.11 7.98
N MET A 183 14.47 -31.79 6.67
CA MET A 183 13.28 -31.62 5.81
C MET A 183 12.88 -32.94 5.16
N ASP A 184 11.98 -33.68 5.82
CA ASP A 184 11.29 -34.78 5.17
C ASP A 184 10.16 -34.19 4.32
N PHE A 185 10.47 -33.77 3.08
CA PHE A 185 9.54 -33.22 2.07
C PHE A 185 8.39 -34.18 1.71
N GLN A 186 7.60 -34.61 2.69
CA GLN A 186 6.31 -35.21 2.53
C GLN A 186 5.32 -34.06 2.60
N LEU A 187 4.66 -33.74 1.48
CA LEU A 187 3.66 -32.67 1.43
C LEU A 187 2.45 -33.06 2.29
N GLN A 188 2.57 -32.83 3.60
CA GLN A 188 1.55 -33.13 4.60
C GLN A 188 0.84 -31.84 4.98
N ILE A 189 0.13 -31.22 4.03
CA ILE A 189 -0.57 -29.94 4.23
C ILE A 189 -1.33 -29.98 5.56
N ASN A 190 -1.02 -29.05 6.47
CA ASN A 190 -1.61 -28.98 7.83
C ASN A 190 -1.65 -30.38 8.51
N PRO A 191 -0.48 -30.96 8.84
CA PRO A 191 -0.36 -32.39 9.18
C PRO A 191 -1.12 -32.74 10.46
N LYS A 192 -1.26 -31.76 11.36
CA LYS A 192 -1.97 -31.89 12.64
C LYS A 192 -3.47 -31.58 12.53
N ARG A 193 -3.95 -31.18 11.35
CA ARG A 193 -5.36 -30.78 11.08
C ARG A 193 -5.93 -29.81 12.11
N THR A 194 -5.07 -29.01 12.74
CA THR A 194 -5.40 -28.30 13.99
C THR A 194 -6.43 -27.20 13.76
N PHE A 195 -6.54 -26.72 12.52
CA PHE A 195 -7.33 -25.56 12.13
C PHE A 195 -8.37 -25.83 11.02
N ILE A 196 -8.65 -27.10 10.68
CA ILE A 196 -9.58 -27.45 9.58
C ILE A 196 -10.97 -26.83 9.75
N ARG A 197 -11.44 -26.68 11.00
CA ARG A 197 -12.81 -26.26 11.32
C ARG A 197 -12.98 -24.75 11.57
N GLU A 198 -11.91 -23.96 11.53
CA GLU A 198 -11.96 -22.56 12.00
C GLU A 198 -12.23 -21.53 10.89
N ASN A 199 -12.10 -21.92 9.61
CA ASN A 199 -12.30 -21.02 8.47
C ASN A 199 -13.54 -21.40 7.62
N ASN A 200 -14.71 -20.95 8.07
CA ASN A 200 -15.98 -21.16 7.38
C ASN A 200 -15.97 -20.55 5.97
N ILE A 201 -16.65 -21.22 5.04
CA ILE A 201 -16.85 -20.73 3.66
C ILE A 201 -17.59 -19.38 3.72
N PRO A 202 -17.06 -18.34 3.05
CA PRO A 202 -17.66 -17.02 3.05
C PRO A 202 -18.94 -16.99 2.22
N GLY A 203 -19.97 -16.30 2.71
CA GLY A 203 -21.20 -16.06 1.96
C GLY A 203 -21.23 -14.71 1.23
N ALA A 204 -20.34 -13.78 1.59
CA ALA A 204 -20.18 -12.50 0.90
C ALA A 204 -18.87 -12.48 0.09
N ILE A 205 -18.93 -12.02 -1.17
CA ILE A 205 -17.71 -11.81 -1.98
C ILE A 205 -16.69 -10.87 -1.31
N LEU A 206 -17.21 -9.96 -0.47
CA LEU A 206 -16.47 -9.02 0.37
C LEU A 206 -15.45 -9.69 1.30
N THR A 207 -15.71 -10.93 1.72
CA THR A 207 -14.89 -11.65 2.71
C THR A 207 -13.95 -12.67 2.09
N TRP A 208 -13.99 -12.83 0.76
CA TRP A 208 -13.14 -13.80 0.04
C TRP A 208 -11.65 -13.55 0.26
N ASN A 209 -11.21 -12.30 0.29
CA ASN A 209 -9.81 -11.98 0.56
C ASN A 209 -9.35 -12.54 1.90
N ASN A 210 -10.12 -12.31 2.97
CA ASN A 210 -9.77 -12.79 4.31
C ASN A 210 -9.86 -14.32 4.39
N TYR A 211 -10.85 -14.93 3.73
CA TYR A 211 -10.94 -16.38 3.62
C TYR A 211 -9.66 -16.97 3.00
N PHE A 212 -9.19 -16.41 1.89
CA PHE A 212 -7.96 -16.88 1.24
C PHE A 212 -6.70 -16.55 2.05
N VAL A 213 -6.62 -15.38 2.69
CA VAL A 213 -5.49 -15.05 3.59
C VAL A 213 -5.40 -16.07 4.73
N LEU A 214 -6.51 -16.39 5.37
CA LEU A 214 -6.57 -17.42 6.41
C LEU A 214 -6.13 -18.77 5.87
N ASN A 215 -6.59 -19.17 4.67
CA ASN A 215 -6.17 -20.42 4.05
C ASN A 215 -4.68 -20.47 3.71
N GLN A 216 -4.05 -19.34 3.39
CA GLN A 216 -2.59 -19.28 3.20
C GLN A 216 -1.82 -19.51 4.51
N ILE A 217 -2.46 -19.26 5.66
CA ILE A 217 -1.91 -19.53 7.00
C ILE A 217 -2.16 -20.99 7.40
N ILE A 218 -3.41 -21.46 7.30
CA ILE A 218 -3.84 -22.74 7.89
C ILE A 218 -3.89 -23.91 6.90
N GLY A 219 -3.79 -23.65 5.60
CA GLY A 219 -3.68 -24.66 4.55
C GLY A 219 -4.97 -25.41 4.18
N ASN A 220 -6.12 -25.12 4.82
CA ASN A 220 -7.35 -25.91 4.67
C ASN A 220 -7.85 -26.02 3.23
N TYR A 221 -7.77 -24.93 2.47
CA TYR A 221 -8.25 -24.89 1.08
C TYR A 221 -7.62 -25.97 0.19
N TRP A 222 -6.36 -26.35 0.47
CA TRP A 222 -5.62 -27.35 -0.30
C TRP A 222 -5.87 -28.79 0.17
N LEU A 223 -6.52 -28.96 1.33
CA LEU A 223 -6.88 -30.27 1.88
C LEU A 223 -8.31 -30.69 1.51
N GLU A 224 -9.25 -29.77 1.67
CA GLU A 224 -10.67 -29.97 1.46
C GLU A 224 -11.07 -28.97 0.38
N VAL A 225 -10.95 -29.39 -0.88
CA VAL A 225 -11.33 -28.57 -2.03
C VAL A 225 -12.80 -28.21 -1.88
N ASN A 226 -13.07 -26.98 -1.46
CA ASN A 226 -14.43 -26.51 -1.25
C ASN A 226 -14.95 -25.91 -2.56
N SER A 227 -15.60 -26.74 -3.37
CA SER A 227 -16.35 -26.31 -4.57
C SER A 227 -17.56 -25.42 -4.25
N GLU A 228 -17.82 -25.16 -2.97
CA GLU A 228 -18.96 -24.42 -2.44
C GLU A 228 -18.71 -22.90 -2.28
N ILE A 229 -17.51 -22.39 -2.61
CA ILE A 229 -17.29 -20.93 -2.57
C ILE A 229 -18.22 -20.25 -3.58
N GLY A 230 -19.04 -19.33 -3.08
CA GLY A 230 -20.06 -18.64 -3.87
C GLY A 230 -21.41 -19.34 -3.94
N THR A 231 -21.58 -20.52 -3.34
CA THR A 231 -22.91 -21.16 -3.17
C THR A 231 -23.62 -20.66 -1.91
N THR A 232 -22.86 -20.28 -0.88
CA THR A 232 -23.39 -19.60 0.31
C THR A 232 -23.63 -18.13 0.00
N VAL A 233 -24.78 -17.59 0.44
CA VAL A 233 -25.13 -16.18 0.25
C VAL A 233 -25.41 -15.55 1.61
N THR A 234 -24.59 -14.57 2.00
CA THR A 234 -24.81 -13.80 3.21
C THR A 234 -25.87 -12.73 2.98
N LEU A 235 -26.84 -12.67 3.90
CA LEU A 235 -27.86 -11.63 3.92
C LEU A 235 -27.22 -10.25 4.04
N PRO A 236 -27.71 -9.22 3.32
CA PRO A 236 -27.13 -7.87 3.32
C PRO A 236 -26.79 -7.32 4.72
N GLU A 237 -27.70 -7.51 5.68
CA GLU A 237 -27.58 -7.07 7.08
C GLU A 237 -26.47 -7.75 7.88
N GLU A 238 -26.03 -8.95 7.48
CA GLU A 238 -24.96 -9.70 8.17
C GLU A 238 -23.58 -9.52 7.51
N ARG A 239 -23.52 -8.89 6.32
CA ARG A 239 -22.26 -8.76 5.55
C ARG A 239 -21.15 -8.08 6.34
N THR A 240 -21.47 -6.97 7.01
CA THR A 240 -20.46 -6.21 7.75
C THR A 240 -19.91 -6.99 8.94
N LYS A 241 -20.78 -7.70 9.64
CA LYS A 241 -20.40 -8.61 10.73
C LYS A 241 -19.53 -9.75 10.21
N GLU A 242 -19.85 -10.33 9.06
CA GLU A 242 -19.01 -11.36 8.43
C GLU A 242 -17.61 -10.82 8.09
N ILE A 243 -17.51 -9.60 7.52
CA ILE A 243 -16.23 -8.94 7.24
C ILE A 243 -15.41 -8.77 8.51
N VAL A 244 -15.99 -8.14 9.55
CA VAL A 244 -15.29 -7.86 10.80
C VAL A 244 -14.88 -9.15 11.50
N ASN A 245 -15.74 -10.17 11.53
CA ASN A 245 -15.41 -11.47 12.12
C ASN A 245 -14.21 -12.12 11.42
N GLN A 246 -14.14 -12.06 10.08
CA GLN A 246 -13.01 -12.63 9.34
C GLN A 246 -11.71 -11.84 9.58
N CYS A 247 -11.78 -10.50 9.69
CA CYS A 247 -10.62 -9.70 10.07
C CYS A 247 -10.13 -10.05 11.49
N GLN A 248 -11.06 -10.19 12.45
CA GLN A 248 -10.75 -10.56 13.84
C GLN A 248 -10.12 -11.96 13.94
N LYS A 249 -10.53 -12.92 13.10
CA LYS A 249 -9.89 -14.25 13.03
C LYS A 249 -8.42 -14.15 12.64
N ILE A 250 -8.09 -13.33 11.65
CA ILE A 250 -6.70 -13.08 11.27
C ILE A 250 -5.95 -12.46 12.45
N ASP A 251 -6.51 -11.41 13.07
CA ASP A 251 -5.90 -10.74 14.23
C ASP A 251 -5.68 -11.70 15.42
N SER A 252 -6.61 -12.64 15.66
CA SER A 252 -6.46 -13.63 16.73
C SER A 252 -5.29 -14.58 16.50
N ILE A 253 -4.99 -14.95 15.25
CA ILE A 253 -3.80 -15.77 14.94
C ILE A 253 -2.52 -15.01 15.32
N TYR A 254 -2.47 -13.72 15.06
CA TYR A 254 -1.34 -12.88 15.49
C TYR A 254 -1.25 -12.77 17.01
N ALA A 255 -2.38 -12.65 17.72
CA ALA A 255 -2.38 -12.67 19.17
C ALA A 255 -1.85 -13.99 19.76
N ILE A 256 -2.22 -15.13 19.16
CA ILE A 256 -1.72 -16.46 19.53
C ILE A 256 -0.19 -16.54 19.37
N LEU A 257 0.37 -15.94 18.31
CA LEU A 257 1.82 -15.95 18.11
C LEU A 257 2.59 -15.23 19.23
N TYR A 258 2.06 -14.11 19.74
CA TYR A 258 2.68 -13.40 20.86
C TYR A 258 2.42 -14.09 22.21
N ASN A 259 1.18 -14.55 22.45
CA ASN A 259 0.76 -15.04 23.77
C ASN A 259 1.13 -16.51 24.02
N ASP A 260 1.01 -17.36 22.99
CA ASP A 260 1.06 -18.82 23.15
C ASP A 260 2.31 -19.43 22.50
N VAL A 261 2.76 -18.89 21.37
CA VAL A 261 4.00 -19.35 20.69
C VAL A 261 5.24 -18.66 21.27
N GLY A 262 5.07 -17.55 21.99
CA GLY A 262 6.14 -16.87 22.71
C GLY A 262 7.00 -15.93 21.86
N VAL A 263 6.48 -15.44 20.73
CA VAL A 263 7.14 -14.37 19.97
C VAL A 263 7.12 -13.10 20.82
N LYS A 264 8.25 -12.41 20.91
CA LYS A 264 8.42 -11.22 21.75
C LYS A 264 8.50 -9.95 20.89
N PRO A 265 7.76 -8.88 21.25
CA PRO A 265 7.96 -7.58 20.64
C PRO A 265 9.32 -6.99 21.05
N THR A 266 9.90 -6.15 20.21
CA THR A 266 11.17 -5.46 20.51
C THR A 266 11.01 -4.30 21.47
N ASP A 267 9.84 -3.67 21.44
CA ASP A 267 9.55 -2.42 22.15
C ASP A 267 8.04 -2.32 22.44
N PRO A 268 7.64 -1.52 23.45
CA PRO A 268 6.23 -1.40 23.85
C PRO A 268 5.39 -0.50 22.92
N PHE A 269 5.98 0.08 21.88
CA PHE A 269 5.29 0.95 20.92
C PHE A 269 4.92 0.21 19.64
N GLN A 270 5.44 -1.01 19.46
CA GLN A 270 5.20 -1.86 18.32
C GLN A 270 3.70 -2.18 18.17
N PRO A 271 3.13 -2.04 16.95
CA PRO A 271 1.80 -2.54 16.67
C PRO A 271 1.70 -4.06 16.85
N ILE A 272 0.63 -4.52 17.50
CA ILE A 272 0.42 -5.95 17.77
C ILE A 272 -0.09 -6.65 16.50
N PHE A 273 -1.08 -6.05 15.84
CA PHE A 273 -1.72 -6.65 14.68
C PHE A 273 -1.06 -6.21 13.37
N PRO A 274 -1.13 -7.02 12.30
CA PRO A 274 -0.60 -6.64 10.99
C PRO A 274 -1.29 -5.38 10.45
N THR A 275 -0.77 -4.76 9.41
CA THR A 275 -1.46 -3.64 8.75
C THR A 275 -2.85 -4.08 8.28
N LEU A 276 -3.91 -3.32 8.58
CA LEU A 276 -5.24 -3.50 8.00
C LEU A 276 -5.26 -2.89 6.59
N ILE A 277 -5.67 -3.66 5.59
CA ILE A 277 -5.89 -3.12 4.24
C ILE A 277 -7.32 -2.62 4.13
N LEU A 278 -7.49 -1.32 3.93
CA LEU A 278 -8.78 -0.66 3.82
C LEU A 278 -9.02 -0.21 2.38
N ILE A 279 -10.02 -0.77 1.71
CA ILE A 279 -10.36 -0.39 0.34
C ILE A 279 -11.57 0.55 0.43
N GLN A 280 -11.45 1.77 -0.08
CA GLN A 280 -12.57 2.68 -0.23
C GLN A 280 -12.78 3.00 -1.71
N PRO A 281 -13.65 2.24 -2.39
CA PRO A 281 -14.00 2.49 -3.77
C PRO A 281 -14.67 3.85 -3.91
N TYR A 282 -14.25 4.62 -4.90
CA TYR A 282 -14.72 5.97 -5.17
C TYR A 282 -15.02 6.18 -6.65
N HIS A 283 -16.17 6.80 -6.93
CA HIS A 283 -16.50 7.28 -8.26
C HIS A 283 -15.92 8.67 -8.48
N TYR A 284 -14.88 8.72 -9.30
CA TYR A 284 -14.17 9.94 -9.67
C TYR A 284 -15.12 11.01 -10.27
N PRO A 285 -15.12 12.26 -9.77
CA PRO A 285 -16.12 13.27 -10.13
C PRO A 285 -15.86 13.94 -11.49
N LYS A 286 -14.61 13.89 -11.96
CA LYS A 286 -14.13 14.63 -13.14
C LYS A 286 -13.89 13.71 -14.34
N THR A 287 -14.45 12.48 -14.36
CA THR A 287 -14.18 11.49 -15.43
C THR A 287 -14.51 12.05 -16.80
N GLU A 288 -15.59 12.84 -16.90
CA GLU A 288 -15.99 13.50 -18.14
C GLU A 288 -14.95 14.49 -18.66
N ASN A 289 -14.15 15.13 -17.78
CA ASN A 289 -13.11 16.08 -18.19
C ASN A 289 -11.92 15.40 -18.88
N LEU A 290 -11.73 14.10 -18.65
CA LEU A 290 -10.70 13.30 -19.32
C LEU A 290 -11.15 12.83 -20.71
N LEU A 291 -12.41 13.07 -21.08
CA LEU A 291 -12.99 12.67 -22.35
C LEU A 291 -13.21 13.92 -23.21
N ASP A 292 -12.63 13.94 -24.41
CA ASP A 292 -12.73 15.08 -25.35
C ASP A 292 -14.15 15.31 -25.91
N LYS A 293 -15.18 14.60 -25.40
CA LYS A 293 -16.55 14.64 -25.89
C LYS A 293 -17.55 14.68 -24.75
N ARG A 294 -18.54 15.59 -24.87
CA ARG A 294 -19.70 15.63 -23.98
C ARG A 294 -20.56 14.39 -24.17
N PHE A 295 -20.98 13.78 -23.06
CA PHE A 295 -21.89 12.64 -23.08
C PHE A 295 -23.27 13.02 -23.62
N SER A 296 -23.82 12.13 -24.46
CA SER A 296 -25.23 12.15 -24.87
C SER A 296 -26.16 11.92 -23.67
N LYS A 297 -27.47 12.20 -23.83
CA LYS A 297 -28.45 11.95 -22.77
C LYS A 297 -28.44 10.49 -22.29
N GLN A 298 -28.37 9.55 -23.23
CA GLN A 298 -28.32 8.11 -22.94
C GLN A 298 -27.01 7.73 -22.23
N GLN A 299 -25.87 8.28 -22.66
CA GLN A 299 -24.59 8.04 -21.99
C GLN A 299 -24.58 8.57 -20.56
N LYS A 300 -25.19 9.73 -20.30
CA LYS A 300 -25.36 10.26 -18.94
C LYS A 300 -26.23 9.36 -18.07
N GLN A 301 -27.28 8.77 -18.62
CA GLN A 301 -28.14 7.82 -17.91
C GLN A 301 -27.39 6.52 -17.59
N PHE A 302 -26.63 5.97 -18.53
CA PHE A 302 -25.77 4.81 -18.29
C PHE A 302 -24.67 5.11 -17.26
N SER A 303 -24.04 6.28 -17.35
CA SER A 303 -23.05 6.72 -16.36
C SER A 303 -23.66 6.90 -14.98
N ALA A 304 -24.91 7.36 -14.87
CA ALA A 304 -25.59 7.47 -13.57
C ALA A 304 -25.86 6.10 -12.94
N VAL A 305 -26.16 5.08 -13.76
CA VAL A 305 -26.29 3.70 -13.28
C VAL A 305 -24.91 3.16 -12.89
N LEU A 306 -23.90 3.26 -13.75
CA LEU A 306 -22.53 2.80 -13.47
C LEU A 306 -21.94 3.40 -12.19
N ASN A 307 -22.21 4.70 -11.97
CA ASN A 307 -21.71 5.47 -10.84
C ASN A 307 -22.62 5.37 -9.59
N SER A 308 -23.47 4.35 -9.51
CA SER A 308 -24.33 4.14 -8.33
C SER A 308 -23.47 3.83 -7.11
N GLU A 309 -23.82 4.46 -6.00
CA GLU A 309 -23.18 4.25 -4.70
C GLU A 309 -23.73 3.00 -4.01
N GLN A 310 -23.05 2.56 -2.97
CA GLN A 310 -23.51 1.49 -2.08
C GLN A 310 -23.91 2.08 -0.72
N ASP A 311 -24.94 1.50 -0.11
CA ASP A 311 -25.26 1.76 1.30
C ASP A 311 -24.37 0.91 2.25
N LEU A 312 -24.58 1.05 3.57
CA LEU A 312 -23.86 0.29 4.59
C LEU A 312 -24.13 -1.23 4.53
N MET A 313 -25.12 -1.68 3.77
CA MET A 313 -25.44 -3.08 3.50
C MET A 313 -24.86 -3.56 2.16
N TYR A 314 -24.05 -2.72 1.52
CA TYR A 314 -23.41 -2.95 0.23
C TYR A 314 -24.41 -3.16 -0.92
N GLN A 315 -25.61 -2.55 -0.82
CA GLN A 315 -26.61 -2.55 -1.89
C GLN A 315 -26.45 -1.32 -2.78
N HIS A 316 -26.53 -1.50 -4.10
CA HIS A 316 -26.41 -0.38 -5.05
C HIS A 316 -27.66 0.51 -5.05
N LEU A 317 -27.47 1.79 -4.79
CA LEU A 317 -28.49 2.83 -4.79
C LEU A 317 -28.70 3.37 -6.21
N ILE A 318 -29.42 2.62 -7.05
CA ILE A 318 -29.67 3.02 -8.45
C ILE A 318 -30.58 4.27 -8.49
N PRO A 319 -30.15 5.38 -9.12
CA PRO A 319 -30.99 6.59 -9.23
C PRO A 319 -32.26 6.35 -10.07
N GLU A 320 -33.38 6.99 -9.71
CA GLU A 320 -34.66 6.88 -10.43
C GLU A 320 -34.55 7.21 -11.94
N GLN A 321 -33.76 8.22 -12.28
CA GLN A 321 -33.46 8.58 -13.67
C GLN A 321 -32.79 7.44 -14.47
N GLY A 322 -32.03 6.57 -13.79
CA GLY A 322 -31.41 5.37 -14.37
C GLY A 322 -32.42 4.23 -14.50
N LYS A 323 -33.23 3.98 -13.45
CA LYS A 323 -34.29 2.95 -13.45
C LYS A 323 -35.30 3.14 -14.59
N ASN A 324 -35.68 4.39 -14.86
CA ASN A 324 -36.67 4.70 -15.89
C ASN A 324 -36.11 4.71 -17.32
N ALA A 325 -34.79 4.77 -17.47
CA ALA A 325 -34.13 4.97 -18.77
C ALA A 325 -33.38 3.75 -19.30
N VAL A 326 -33.07 2.79 -18.43
CA VAL A 326 -32.31 1.59 -18.76
C VAL A 326 -33.17 0.38 -18.39
N SER A 327 -33.27 -0.59 -19.30
CA SER A 327 -33.96 -1.85 -18.99
C SER A 327 -33.28 -2.58 -17.84
N GLU A 328 -34.00 -3.48 -17.16
CA GLU A 328 -33.44 -4.28 -16.07
C GLU A 328 -32.20 -5.07 -16.50
N ASP A 329 -32.24 -5.69 -17.68
CA ASP A 329 -31.10 -6.39 -18.26
C ASP A 329 -29.93 -5.44 -18.57
N GLY A 330 -30.23 -4.22 -19.02
CA GLY A 330 -29.23 -3.18 -19.22
C GLY A 330 -28.56 -2.76 -17.91
N ILE A 331 -29.34 -2.62 -16.82
CA ILE A 331 -28.81 -2.33 -15.48
C ILE A 331 -27.90 -3.47 -15.01
N LYS A 332 -28.34 -4.73 -15.16
CA LYS A 332 -27.53 -5.92 -14.83
C LYS A 332 -26.20 -5.92 -15.59
N LEU A 333 -26.23 -5.63 -16.89
CA LEU A 333 -25.02 -5.55 -17.71
C LEU A 333 -24.08 -4.43 -17.24
N ILE A 334 -24.60 -3.23 -16.97
CA ILE A 334 -23.79 -2.10 -16.49
C ILE A 334 -23.21 -2.41 -15.09
N MET A 335 -24.00 -2.98 -14.19
CA MET A 335 -23.56 -3.38 -12.85
C MET A 335 -22.51 -4.49 -12.90
N SER A 336 -22.56 -5.40 -13.89
CA SER A 336 -21.51 -6.40 -14.07
C SER A 336 -20.14 -5.77 -14.36
N LYS A 337 -20.09 -4.63 -15.05
CA LYS A 337 -18.85 -3.87 -15.29
C LYS A 337 -18.33 -3.23 -14.01
N ASN A 338 -19.21 -2.60 -13.22
CA ASN A 338 -18.81 -2.05 -11.93
C ASN A 338 -18.33 -3.16 -10.97
N LEU A 339 -19.01 -4.30 -10.94
CA LEU A 339 -18.60 -5.45 -10.14
C LEU A 339 -17.23 -5.98 -10.56
N LYS A 340 -16.93 -6.07 -11.87
CA LYS A 340 -15.60 -6.46 -12.36
C LYS A 340 -14.50 -5.51 -11.83
N ARG A 341 -14.74 -4.19 -11.86
CA ARG A 341 -13.83 -3.20 -11.27
C ARG A 341 -13.64 -3.43 -9.77
N LEU A 342 -14.72 -3.62 -9.01
CA LEU A 342 -14.63 -3.87 -7.56
C LEU A 342 -13.88 -5.17 -7.26
N MET A 343 -14.15 -6.24 -8.00
CA MET A 343 -13.42 -7.51 -7.87
C MET A 343 -11.94 -7.36 -8.21
N TYR A 344 -11.61 -6.54 -9.22
CA TYR A 344 -10.22 -6.23 -9.53
C TYR A 344 -9.53 -5.56 -8.32
N LEU A 345 -10.14 -4.54 -7.73
CA LEU A 345 -9.60 -3.88 -6.53
C LEU A 345 -9.44 -4.87 -5.36
N ASP A 346 -10.44 -5.74 -5.15
CA ASP A 346 -10.38 -6.78 -4.12
C ASP A 346 -9.19 -7.74 -4.38
N ASN A 347 -9.00 -8.19 -5.61
CA ASN A 347 -7.89 -9.07 -5.98
C ASN A 347 -6.53 -8.41 -5.78
N VAL A 348 -6.39 -7.13 -6.14
CA VAL A 348 -5.14 -6.39 -5.95
C VAL A 348 -4.86 -6.13 -4.47
N ALA A 349 -5.90 -5.85 -3.68
CA ALA A 349 -5.78 -5.76 -2.22
C ALA A 349 -5.29 -7.07 -1.59
N TYR A 350 -5.72 -8.22 -2.12
CA TYR A 350 -5.20 -9.51 -1.71
C TYR A 350 -3.70 -9.68 -2.04
N LEU A 351 -3.24 -9.25 -3.22
CA LEU A 351 -1.79 -9.27 -3.53
C LEU A 351 -0.98 -8.47 -2.49
N HIS A 352 -1.51 -7.32 -2.07
CA HIS A 352 -0.92 -6.50 -1.03
C HIS A 352 -1.05 -7.10 0.38
N SER A 353 -2.09 -7.89 0.65
CA SER A 353 -2.29 -8.49 1.97
C SER A 353 -1.27 -9.59 2.24
N MET A 354 -0.85 -10.30 1.21
CA MET A 354 0.06 -11.43 1.35
C MET A 354 1.44 -11.08 1.92
N PHE A 355 1.93 -9.85 1.74
CA PHE A 355 3.21 -9.41 2.30
C PHE A 355 3.32 -9.63 3.82
N THR A 356 2.20 -9.49 4.54
CA THR A 356 2.12 -9.58 5.99
C THR A 356 0.84 -10.29 6.43
N TYR A 357 0.30 -11.20 5.60
CA TYR A 357 -0.98 -11.89 5.84
C TYR A 357 -2.07 -10.99 6.45
N SER A 358 -2.22 -9.80 5.87
CA SER A 358 -3.03 -8.73 6.43
C SER A 358 -4.53 -8.97 6.26
N PRO A 359 -5.37 -8.58 7.24
CA PRO A 359 -6.81 -8.51 7.01
C PRO A 359 -7.14 -7.42 5.98
N VAL A 360 -8.20 -7.66 5.21
CA VAL A 360 -8.73 -6.76 4.19
C VAL A 360 -10.17 -6.41 4.51
N MET A 361 -10.49 -5.12 4.48
CA MET A 361 -11.84 -4.59 4.67
C MET A 361 -12.18 -3.68 3.49
N ARG A 362 -13.15 -4.08 2.66
CA ARG A 362 -13.70 -3.23 1.60
C ARG A 362 -14.90 -2.47 2.13
N LEU A 363 -14.86 -1.14 2.05
CA LEU A 363 -15.95 -0.25 2.42
C LEU A 363 -16.95 -0.08 1.26
N PRO A 364 -18.18 0.38 1.55
CA PRO A 364 -19.17 0.69 0.53
C PRO A 364 -18.65 1.72 -0.48
N GLN A 365 -18.89 1.48 -1.77
CA GLN A 365 -18.51 2.40 -2.84
C GLN A 365 -19.30 3.72 -2.75
N ILE A 366 -18.61 4.86 -2.77
CA ILE A 366 -19.24 6.20 -2.73
C ILE A 366 -18.80 7.08 -3.90
N GLY A 367 -19.41 8.24 -4.06
CA GLY A 367 -19.13 9.16 -5.16
C GLY A 367 -19.79 10.52 -4.97
N LYS A 368 -20.89 10.74 -5.68
CA LYS A 368 -21.65 12.00 -5.67
C LYS A 368 -21.99 12.51 -4.26
N SER A 369 -22.27 11.63 -3.31
CA SER A 369 -22.66 12.01 -1.95
C SER A 369 -21.55 12.74 -1.19
N ILE A 370 -20.26 12.51 -1.51
CA ILE A 370 -19.13 13.18 -0.84
C ILE A 370 -18.51 14.32 -1.66
N ASN A 371 -18.87 14.44 -2.94
CA ASN A 371 -18.26 15.38 -3.87
C ASN A 371 -18.44 16.85 -3.49
N LEU A 372 -19.53 17.21 -2.80
CA LEU A 372 -19.77 18.58 -2.35
C LEU A 372 -18.70 19.00 -1.33
N GLU A 373 -18.47 18.17 -0.32
CA GLU A 373 -17.49 18.42 0.73
C GLU A 373 -16.08 18.51 0.15
N LEU A 374 -15.71 17.61 -0.76
CA LEU A 374 -14.42 17.66 -1.45
C LEU A 374 -14.26 18.94 -2.29
N SER A 375 -15.32 19.40 -2.96
CA SER A 375 -15.28 20.64 -3.76
C SER A 375 -15.03 21.89 -2.90
N HIS A 376 -15.45 21.87 -1.63
CA HIS A 376 -15.15 22.94 -0.68
C HIS A 376 -13.68 22.92 -0.27
N LEU A 377 -13.05 21.73 -0.25
CA LEU A 377 -11.65 21.57 0.09
C LEU A 377 -10.71 21.94 -1.08
N GLU A 378 -11.14 21.75 -2.33
CA GLU A 378 -10.39 22.20 -3.53
C GLU A 378 -10.26 23.73 -3.62
N LYS A 379 -11.22 24.48 -3.06
CA LYS A 379 -11.29 25.95 -3.16
C LYS A 379 -10.62 26.65 -1.97
N ILE A 380 -9.88 25.93 -1.15
CA ILE A 380 -9.32 26.48 0.08
C ILE A 380 -8.27 27.53 -0.26
N THR A 381 -8.59 28.77 0.11
CA THR A 381 -7.62 29.86 0.35
C THR A 381 -7.25 29.87 1.83
N PRO A 382 -6.18 30.57 2.27
CA PRO A 382 -5.57 30.44 3.60
C PRO A 382 -6.43 30.81 4.84
N LYS A 383 -7.76 30.86 4.77
CA LYS A 383 -8.64 31.04 5.94
C LYS A 383 -8.76 29.71 6.70
N LYS A 384 -8.07 29.65 7.84
CA LYS A 384 -7.76 28.42 8.61
C LYS A 384 -8.97 27.76 9.26
N GLU A 385 -9.84 28.51 9.94
CA GLU A 385 -10.98 27.91 10.69
C GLU A 385 -11.97 27.18 9.78
N SER A 386 -12.25 27.71 8.58
CA SER A 386 -13.11 27.06 7.60
C SER A 386 -12.51 25.76 7.06
N THR A 387 -11.18 25.69 6.95
CA THR A 387 -10.48 24.51 6.43
C THR A 387 -10.63 23.32 7.36
N ILE A 388 -10.33 23.50 8.65
CA ILE A 388 -10.48 22.43 9.65
C ILE A 388 -11.93 21.99 9.78
N SER A 389 -12.87 22.94 9.79
CA SER A 389 -14.30 22.61 9.79
C SER A 389 -14.72 21.81 8.55
N ASN A 390 -14.17 22.12 7.38
CA ASN A 390 -14.47 21.38 6.15
C ASN A 390 -13.86 19.97 6.17
N ILE A 391 -12.63 19.81 6.69
CA ILE A 391 -11.99 18.51 6.88
C ILE A 391 -12.83 17.65 7.83
N GLU A 392 -13.26 18.22 8.97
CA GLU A 392 -14.12 17.53 9.94
C GLU A 392 -15.47 17.13 9.33
N LYS A 393 -16.13 18.03 8.59
CA LYS A 393 -17.38 17.73 7.89
C LYS A 393 -17.21 16.61 6.88
N PHE A 394 -16.15 16.66 6.08
CA PHE A 394 -15.80 15.59 5.14
C PHE A 394 -15.59 14.27 5.90
N GLY A 395 -14.75 14.28 6.94
CA GLY A 395 -14.37 13.11 7.73
C GLY A 395 -15.53 12.43 8.45
N LYS A 396 -16.43 13.22 9.05
CA LYS A 396 -17.67 12.73 9.65
C LYS A 396 -18.63 12.20 8.59
N LYS A 397 -18.73 12.87 7.43
CA LYS A 397 -19.62 12.43 6.34
C LYS A 397 -19.16 11.12 5.70
N ILE A 398 -17.88 10.98 5.37
CA ILE A 398 -17.36 9.71 4.83
C ILE A 398 -17.53 8.59 5.85
N SER A 399 -17.25 8.82 7.13
CA SER A 399 -17.49 7.81 8.18
C SER A 399 -18.96 7.36 8.20
N ASN A 400 -19.92 8.29 8.17
CA ASN A 400 -21.35 7.94 8.21
C ASN A 400 -21.83 7.20 6.95
N LEU A 401 -21.19 7.44 5.81
CA LEU A 401 -21.55 6.79 4.55
C LEU A 401 -20.95 5.39 4.40
N THR A 402 -19.86 5.09 5.13
CA THR A 402 -19.00 3.93 4.83
C THR A 402 -18.77 3.00 6.01
N LEU A 403 -18.94 3.48 7.24
CA LEU A 403 -18.73 2.71 8.46
C LEU A 403 -20.02 2.58 9.26
N ASP A 404 -20.45 1.34 9.47
CA ASP A 404 -21.41 1.03 10.52
C ASP A 404 -20.74 1.00 11.90
N GLN A 405 -21.53 0.81 12.96
CA GLN A 405 -20.99 0.81 14.32
C GLN A 405 -20.02 -0.36 14.57
N ILE A 406 -20.24 -1.53 13.96
CA ILE A 406 -19.39 -2.70 14.14
C ILE A 406 -18.01 -2.45 13.54
N SER A 407 -17.95 -1.96 12.29
CA SER A 407 -16.70 -1.63 11.61
C SER A 407 -15.95 -0.50 12.33
N LYS A 408 -16.68 0.53 12.77
CA LYS A 408 -16.11 1.67 13.48
C LYS A 408 -15.47 1.24 14.81
N ASN A 409 -16.14 0.39 15.59
CA ASN A 409 -15.60 -0.14 16.84
C ASN A 409 -14.37 -1.01 16.58
N TYR A 410 -14.44 -1.91 15.59
CA TYR A 410 -13.32 -2.77 15.22
C TYR A 410 -12.08 -1.95 14.86
N ILE A 411 -12.20 -0.96 13.96
CA ILE A 411 -11.05 -0.12 13.58
C ILE A 411 -10.53 0.65 14.80
N LYS A 412 -11.42 1.26 15.58
CA LYS A 412 -11.04 2.07 16.75
C LYS A 412 -10.22 1.31 17.80
N GLU A 413 -10.57 0.06 18.08
CA GLU A 413 -9.94 -0.76 19.12
C GLU A 413 -8.68 -1.48 18.63
N ARG A 414 -8.41 -1.45 17.32
CA ARG A 414 -7.36 -2.25 16.72
C ARG A 414 -5.98 -1.60 16.86
N ASN A 415 -5.08 -2.28 17.57
CA ASN A 415 -3.67 -1.92 17.64
C ASN A 415 -2.90 -2.37 16.38
N GLY A 416 -3.09 -1.67 15.27
CA GLY A 416 -2.38 -1.92 14.02
C GLY A 416 -2.45 -0.76 13.04
N GLN A 417 -1.49 -0.71 12.11
CA GLN A 417 -1.42 0.34 11.08
C GLN A 417 -2.49 0.12 10.00
N ILE A 418 -2.72 1.13 9.16
CA ILE A 418 -3.68 1.07 8.05
C ILE A 418 -2.98 1.37 6.72
N PHE A 419 -3.21 0.50 5.75
CA PHE A 419 -2.88 0.74 4.34
C PHE A 419 -4.18 0.89 3.55
N ALA A 420 -4.41 2.07 3.02
CA ALA A 420 -5.62 2.35 2.24
C ALA A 420 -5.39 2.21 0.74
N ILE A 421 -6.38 1.67 0.03
CA ILE A 421 -6.50 1.78 -1.43
C ILE A 421 -7.69 2.69 -1.70
N SER A 422 -7.41 3.96 -1.99
CA SER A 422 -8.44 4.97 -2.25
C SER A 422 -7.87 6.27 -2.83
N ASP A 423 -8.67 6.88 -3.70
CA ASP A 423 -8.46 8.26 -4.15
C ASP A 423 -8.90 9.31 -3.11
N LEU A 424 -9.68 8.91 -2.10
CA LEU A 424 -10.15 9.78 -1.03
C LEU A 424 -9.10 9.93 0.09
N PRO A 425 -9.03 11.10 0.76
CA PRO A 425 -8.14 11.33 1.89
C PRO A 425 -8.66 10.62 3.16
N LEU A 426 -8.49 9.30 3.24
CA LEU A 426 -8.96 8.48 4.37
C LEU A 426 -8.25 8.83 5.69
N GLU A 427 -7.10 9.48 5.62
CA GLU A 427 -6.42 10.09 6.76
C GLU A 427 -7.36 11.00 7.56
N TRP A 428 -8.33 11.64 6.89
CA TRP A 428 -9.32 12.52 7.50
C TRP A 428 -10.60 11.82 7.91
N LEU A 429 -10.77 10.51 7.70
CA LEU A 429 -11.94 9.79 8.18
C LEU A 429 -12.03 9.91 9.72
N TYR A 430 -13.21 10.19 10.28
CA TYR A 430 -13.35 10.35 11.74
C TYR A 430 -13.76 9.04 12.42
N LEU A 431 -13.00 8.65 13.44
CA LEU A 431 -13.41 7.67 14.44
C LEU A 431 -13.83 8.45 15.68
N ASP A 432 -15.13 8.69 15.81
CA ASP A 432 -15.73 9.57 16.82
C ASP A 432 -15.30 11.03 16.65
N GLU A 433 -14.50 11.57 17.58
CA GLU A 433 -14.11 12.99 17.61
C GLU A 433 -12.73 13.26 16.98
N HIS A 434 -12.00 12.22 16.55
CA HIS A 434 -10.65 12.36 16.03
C HIS A 434 -10.50 11.78 14.61
N PRO A 435 -9.69 12.43 13.75
CA PRO A 435 -9.36 11.90 12.43
C PRO A 435 -8.48 10.65 12.54
N LEU A 436 -8.53 9.82 11.50
CA LEU A 436 -7.85 8.53 11.44
C LEU A 436 -6.34 8.68 11.55
N CYS A 437 -5.74 9.67 10.89
CA CYS A 437 -4.29 9.93 10.95
C CYS A 437 -3.78 10.37 12.33
N PHE A 438 -4.68 10.72 13.27
CA PHE A 438 -4.30 10.92 14.66
C PHE A 438 -4.23 9.59 15.42
N THR A 439 -5.30 8.80 15.30
CA THR A 439 -5.49 7.55 16.06
C THR A 439 -4.67 6.39 15.49
N HIS A 440 -4.46 6.38 14.19
CA HIS A 440 -3.79 5.32 13.44
C HIS A 440 -2.65 5.89 12.58
N ASP A 441 -1.68 5.04 12.28
CA ASP A 441 -0.67 5.36 11.26
C ASP A 441 -1.25 4.91 9.91
N VAL A 442 -1.38 5.84 8.96
CA VAL A 442 -2.09 5.62 7.68
C VAL A 442 -1.16 5.93 6.51
N CYS A 443 -1.03 4.98 5.60
CA CYS A 443 -0.47 5.19 4.26
C CYS A 443 -1.49 4.75 3.21
N ARG A 444 -1.33 5.16 1.94
CA ARG A 444 -2.27 4.78 0.89
C ARG A 444 -1.68 4.66 -0.50
N LEU A 445 -2.41 4.02 -1.39
CA LEU A 445 -2.27 4.13 -2.84
C LEU A 445 -3.58 4.65 -3.45
N PRO A 446 -3.49 5.57 -4.44
CA PRO A 446 -4.67 5.94 -5.23
C PRO A 446 -5.21 4.75 -6.01
N GLU A 447 -6.52 4.71 -6.19
CA GLU A 447 -7.17 3.63 -6.94
C GLU A 447 -7.35 3.96 -8.43
N PHE A 448 -7.33 5.24 -8.83
CA PHE A 448 -7.62 5.66 -10.19
C PHE A 448 -6.72 4.97 -11.23
N ASN A 449 -5.41 4.90 -10.95
CA ASN A 449 -4.44 4.24 -11.81
C ASN A 449 -4.27 2.77 -11.41
N LEU A 450 -5.18 1.92 -11.88
CA LEU A 450 -5.19 0.47 -11.61
C LEU A 450 -3.83 -0.20 -11.84
N ASN A 451 -3.12 0.22 -12.88
CA ASN A 451 -1.81 -0.31 -13.23
C ASN A 451 -0.74 0.00 -12.16
N SER A 452 -0.77 1.19 -11.57
CA SER A 452 0.21 1.60 -10.54
C SER A 452 0.09 0.77 -9.26
N ILE A 453 -1.12 0.37 -8.87
CA ILE A 453 -1.35 -0.39 -7.63
C ILE A 453 -0.71 -1.78 -7.75
N VAL A 454 -0.93 -2.48 -8.87
CA VAL A 454 -0.30 -3.78 -9.13
C VAL A 454 1.21 -3.64 -9.28
N ASN A 455 1.69 -2.64 -10.02
CA ASN A 455 3.12 -2.41 -10.17
C ASN A 455 3.80 -2.08 -8.84
N ASN A 456 3.12 -1.46 -7.88
CA ASN A 456 3.65 -1.27 -6.55
C ASN A 456 3.84 -2.60 -5.81
N ALA A 457 2.86 -3.50 -5.86
CA ALA A 457 3.01 -4.85 -5.30
C ALA A 457 4.17 -5.61 -5.97
N VAL A 458 4.26 -5.56 -7.30
CA VAL A 458 5.36 -6.19 -8.05
C VAL A 458 6.72 -5.58 -7.67
N HIS A 459 6.79 -4.26 -7.51
CA HIS A 459 8.03 -3.58 -7.12
C HIS A 459 8.50 -4.03 -5.74
N LEU A 460 7.60 -4.03 -4.75
CA LEU A 460 7.88 -4.46 -3.37
C LEU A 460 8.27 -5.94 -3.28
N GLN A 461 7.69 -6.80 -4.11
CA GLN A 461 8.11 -8.20 -4.17
C GLN A 461 9.55 -8.35 -4.69
N ARG A 462 9.95 -7.51 -5.64
CA ARG A 462 11.27 -7.62 -6.29
C ARG A 462 12.39 -7.09 -5.42
N LYS A 463 12.14 -6.01 -4.71
CA LYS A 463 13.11 -5.33 -3.85
C LYS A 463 12.39 -4.77 -2.63
N LEU A 464 12.99 -4.93 -1.45
CA LEU A 464 12.49 -4.34 -0.21
C LEU A 464 13.56 -3.44 0.36
N PHE A 465 13.29 -2.15 0.42
CA PHE A 465 14.18 -1.18 1.02
C PHE A 465 14.10 -1.26 2.55
N GLN A 466 15.26 -1.33 3.20
CA GLN A 466 15.38 -1.15 4.65
C GLN A 466 16.01 0.21 4.93
N ILE A 467 15.49 0.88 5.96
CA ILE A 467 16.04 2.15 6.40
C ILE A 467 17.33 1.87 7.17
N PRO A 468 18.49 2.35 6.68
CA PRO A 468 19.73 2.21 7.41
C PRO A 468 19.74 3.12 8.63
N ASN A 469 20.50 2.71 9.64
CA ASN A 469 20.57 3.43 10.92
C ASN A 469 21.10 4.86 10.77
N ASP A 470 21.90 5.12 9.74
CA ASP A 470 22.49 6.41 9.46
C ASP A 470 21.85 7.14 8.27
N LEU A 471 20.57 6.84 7.96
CA LEU A 471 19.79 7.48 6.87
C LEU A 471 20.00 8.99 6.76
N ILE A 472 20.13 9.71 7.89
CA ILE A 472 20.39 11.17 7.89
C ILE A 472 21.63 11.57 7.09
N ASN A 473 22.69 10.74 7.06
CA ASN A 473 23.90 10.98 6.29
C ASN A 473 23.65 10.86 4.77
N ASN A 474 22.69 10.03 4.39
CA ASN A 474 22.25 9.79 3.01
C ASN A 474 21.00 10.60 2.65
N THR A 475 20.66 11.63 3.44
CA THR A 475 19.55 12.55 3.17
C THR A 475 20.03 13.74 2.35
N LEU A 476 19.32 14.05 1.26
CA LEU A 476 19.50 15.26 0.47
C LEU A 476 18.26 16.15 0.56
N VAL A 477 18.46 17.40 0.94
CA VAL A 477 17.46 18.47 0.85
C VAL A 477 17.73 19.30 -0.41
N VAL A 478 16.77 19.35 -1.32
CA VAL A 478 16.79 20.17 -2.53
C VAL A 478 15.89 21.37 -2.31
N HIS A 479 16.51 22.55 -2.22
CA HIS A 479 15.85 23.83 -2.06
C HIS A 479 15.61 24.45 -3.44
N CYS A 480 14.36 24.77 -3.77
CA CYS A 480 14.01 25.44 -5.03
C CYS A 480 13.10 26.65 -4.79
N ALA A 481 13.59 27.83 -5.18
CA ALA A 481 12.81 29.06 -5.25
C ALA A 481 13.52 30.08 -6.14
N SER A 482 12.78 31.07 -6.62
CA SER A 482 13.38 32.25 -7.26
C SER A 482 14.27 33.02 -6.30
N LYS A 483 15.22 33.81 -6.82
CA LYS A 483 16.10 34.64 -6.00
C LYS A 483 15.33 35.69 -5.19
N ASP A 484 14.24 36.22 -5.74
CA ASP A 484 13.46 37.27 -5.09
C ASP A 484 12.44 36.72 -4.06
N ASP A 485 12.30 35.39 -3.92
CA ASP A 485 11.49 34.80 -2.85
C ASP A 485 12.24 34.81 -1.51
N ALA A 486 12.24 35.97 -0.86
CA ALA A 486 12.97 36.19 0.39
C ALA A 486 12.50 35.28 1.54
N ILE A 487 11.23 34.87 1.55
CA ILE A 487 10.67 34.04 2.64
C ILE A 487 11.19 32.61 2.52
N MET A 488 11.12 32.01 1.33
CA MET A 488 11.67 30.68 1.08
C MET A 488 13.17 30.66 1.32
N ASN A 489 13.92 31.64 0.78
CA ASN A 489 15.37 31.69 0.96
C ASN A 489 15.79 31.77 2.44
N ARG A 490 15.03 32.50 3.27
CA ARG A 490 15.26 32.53 4.73
C ARG A 490 15.01 31.18 5.40
N MET A 491 14.00 30.43 4.95
CA MET A 491 13.77 29.08 5.50
C MET A 491 14.84 28.09 5.06
N PHE A 492 15.35 28.21 3.82
CA PHE A 492 16.50 27.42 3.36
C PHE A 492 17.70 27.62 4.27
N GLU A 493 18.02 28.87 4.62
CA GLU A 493 19.10 29.20 5.57
C GLU A 493 18.85 28.61 6.97
N LEU A 494 17.61 28.64 7.45
CA LEU A 494 17.25 28.05 8.75
C LEU A 494 17.46 26.53 8.75
N ILE A 495 17.02 25.83 7.70
CA ILE A 495 17.24 24.38 7.56
C ILE A 495 18.75 24.11 7.45
N ASP A 496 19.45 24.82 6.57
CA ASP A 496 20.89 24.65 6.32
C ASP A 496 21.74 24.93 7.57
N SER A 497 21.30 25.78 8.49
CA SER A 497 21.99 26.00 9.78
C SER A 497 22.10 24.73 10.65
N HIS A 498 21.29 23.71 10.38
CA HIS A 498 21.34 22.41 11.07
C HIS A 498 22.21 21.37 10.35
N LYS A 499 22.72 21.68 9.15
CA LYS A 499 23.42 20.74 8.25
C LYS A 499 24.62 20.08 8.92
N GLU A 500 25.57 20.87 9.42
CA GLU A 500 26.79 20.37 10.04
C GLU A 500 26.51 19.55 11.31
N LYS A 501 25.57 20.02 12.12
CA LYS A 501 25.18 19.36 13.38
C LYS A 501 24.54 17.99 13.14
N LEU A 502 23.65 17.89 12.15
CA LEU A 502 22.84 16.69 11.94
C LEU A 502 23.46 15.71 10.94
N GLY A 503 24.24 16.20 9.98
CA GLY A 503 25.01 15.41 9.02
C GLY A 503 24.35 15.18 7.66
N PHE A 504 23.29 15.90 7.31
CA PHE A 504 22.61 15.78 6.01
C PHE A 504 23.26 16.65 4.93
N SER A 505 22.91 16.40 3.66
CA SER A 505 23.30 17.25 2.53
C SER A 505 22.17 18.17 2.11
N SER A 506 22.49 19.38 1.66
CA SER A 506 21.53 20.30 1.06
C SER A 506 22.14 21.05 -0.12
N VAL A 507 21.30 21.34 -1.12
CA VAL A 507 21.65 22.06 -2.34
C VAL A 507 20.52 23.02 -2.73
N LYS A 508 20.88 24.18 -3.29
CA LYS A 508 19.92 25.09 -3.93
C LYS A 508 19.96 24.85 -5.43
N CYS A 509 18.81 24.59 -6.05
CA CYS A 509 18.69 24.32 -7.48
C CYS A 509 17.71 25.31 -8.12
N SER A 510 17.99 25.69 -9.36
CA SER A 510 17.20 26.62 -10.17
C SER A 510 16.82 26.06 -11.55
N THR A 511 17.27 24.85 -11.88
CA THR A 511 16.91 24.12 -13.10
C THR A 511 16.68 22.63 -12.82
N ILE A 512 15.93 21.94 -13.68
CA ILE A 512 15.74 20.48 -13.60
C ILE A 512 17.06 19.72 -13.73
N THR A 513 17.99 20.25 -14.54
CA THR A 513 19.31 19.63 -14.75
C THR A 513 20.14 19.65 -13.47
N GLU A 514 20.18 20.78 -12.76
CA GLU A 514 20.86 20.91 -11.46
C GLU A 514 20.30 19.93 -10.42
N ILE A 515 18.98 19.70 -10.42
CA ILE A 515 18.34 18.71 -9.55
C ILE A 515 18.83 17.29 -9.91
N SER A 516 18.80 16.91 -11.19
CA SER A 516 19.26 15.58 -11.63
C SER A 516 20.73 15.36 -11.30
N GLU A 517 21.59 16.37 -11.51
CA GLU A 517 23.02 16.31 -11.19
C GLU A 517 23.26 16.17 -9.69
N ALA A 518 22.53 16.92 -8.85
CA ALA A 518 22.64 16.80 -7.40
C ALA A 518 22.25 15.40 -6.91
N ILE A 519 21.16 14.83 -7.42
CA ILE A 519 20.71 13.48 -7.05
C ILE A 519 21.74 12.44 -7.50
N LYS A 520 22.28 12.54 -8.72
CA LYS A 520 23.33 11.63 -9.22
C LYS A 520 24.63 11.72 -8.41
N LYS A 521 24.98 12.92 -7.95
CA LYS A 521 26.16 13.18 -7.12
C LYS A 521 26.00 12.62 -5.71
N HIS A 522 24.88 12.91 -5.06
CA HIS A 522 24.66 12.59 -3.64
C HIS A 522 24.07 11.18 -3.42
N LYS A 523 23.39 10.62 -4.42
CA LYS A 523 22.70 9.31 -4.37
C LYS A 523 21.88 9.13 -3.09
N PRO A 524 20.96 10.06 -2.78
CA PRO A 524 20.25 10.04 -1.52
C PRO A 524 19.35 8.81 -1.38
N GLU A 525 19.20 8.35 -0.14
CA GLU A 525 18.17 7.38 0.24
C GLU A 525 16.87 8.06 0.67
N LEU A 526 16.99 9.27 1.25
CA LEU A 526 15.89 10.19 1.48
C LEU A 526 16.12 11.49 0.72
N LEU A 527 15.20 11.81 -0.18
CA LEU A 527 15.17 13.04 -0.94
C LEU A 527 14.04 13.94 -0.43
N ILE A 528 14.39 15.13 0.05
CA ILE A 528 13.44 16.14 0.50
C ILE A 528 13.42 17.28 -0.51
N PHE A 529 12.26 17.59 -1.07
CA PHE A 529 12.07 18.82 -1.84
C PHE A 529 11.46 19.89 -0.93
N ASP A 530 12.14 21.02 -0.80
CA ASP A 530 11.64 22.22 -0.10
C ASP A 530 11.43 23.34 -1.12
N CYS A 531 10.16 23.51 -1.54
CA CYS A 531 9.81 24.38 -2.66
C CYS A 531 8.32 24.71 -2.69
N HIS A 532 7.89 25.55 -3.64
CA HIS A 532 6.47 25.71 -3.93
C HIS A 532 5.96 24.56 -4.81
N GLY A 533 4.69 24.20 -4.62
CA GLY A 533 3.99 23.23 -5.45
C GLY A 533 2.70 23.82 -5.99
N ALA A 534 2.23 23.28 -7.10
CA ALA A 534 1.00 23.72 -7.74
C ALA A 534 0.34 22.60 -8.56
N SER A 535 -0.90 22.85 -8.94
CA SER A 535 -1.74 21.92 -9.67
C SER A 535 -2.37 22.57 -10.91
N ASN A 536 -2.57 21.78 -11.97
CA ASN A 536 -3.18 22.26 -13.22
C ASN A 536 -4.56 21.62 -13.41
N LYS A 537 -5.61 22.46 -13.31
CA LYS A 537 -7.01 22.03 -13.43
C LYS A 537 -7.42 21.56 -14.82
N LYS A 538 -6.67 21.94 -15.86
CA LYS A 538 -7.02 21.60 -17.25
C LYS A 538 -6.66 20.16 -17.59
N ASP A 539 -5.47 19.73 -17.20
CA ASP A 539 -4.97 18.37 -17.49
C ASP A 539 -4.88 17.48 -16.24
N LEU A 540 -5.30 18.01 -15.08
CA LEU A 540 -5.43 17.33 -13.80
C LEU A 540 -4.08 16.79 -13.29
N SER A 541 -3.03 17.57 -13.50
CA SER A 541 -1.65 17.29 -13.08
C SER A 541 -1.15 18.11 -11.88
N THR A 542 -0.08 17.63 -11.25
CA THR A 542 0.67 18.37 -10.21
C THR A 542 2.14 18.55 -10.61
N TYR A 543 2.77 19.63 -10.12
CA TYR A 543 4.16 19.98 -10.42
C TYR A 543 4.80 20.76 -9.27
N LEU A 544 6.13 20.75 -9.22
CA LEU A 544 6.92 21.59 -8.31
C LEU A 544 7.46 22.81 -9.06
N ILE A 545 7.48 23.96 -8.41
CA ILE A 545 8.05 25.19 -8.97
C ILE A 545 9.53 25.21 -8.62
N VAL A 546 10.39 25.13 -9.63
CA VAL A 546 11.85 25.14 -9.44
C VAL A 546 12.36 26.58 -9.37
N ASP A 547 11.95 27.41 -10.34
CA ASP A 547 12.27 28.83 -10.41
C ASP A 547 11.11 29.55 -11.11
N ASN A 548 10.35 30.33 -10.35
CA ASN A 548 9.16 31.00 -10.85
C ASN A 548 9.50 32.15 -11.82
N GLU A 549 10.66 32.78 -11.68
CA GLU A 549 11.07 33.89 -12.57
C GLU A 549 11.44 33.36 -13.95
N LYS A 550 12.06 32.19 -13.99
CA LYS A 550 12.42 31.49 -15.24
C LYS A 550 11.29 30.62 -15.79
N ASN A 551 10.16 30.51 -15.08
CA ASN A 551 9.06 29.60 -15.40
C ASN A 551 9.54 28.14 -15.53
N GLU A 552 10.49 27.73 -14.67
CA GLU A 552 11.01 26.38 -14.61
C GLU A 552 10.18 25.57 -13.59
N VAL A 553 9.59 24.46 -14.05
CA VAL A 553 8.76 23.57 -13.23
C VAL A 553 9.17 22.12 -13.42
N LEU A 554 9.19 21.35 -12.32
CA LEU A 554 9.43 19.91 -12.36
C LEU A 554 8.10 19.17 -12.49
N THR A 555 7.90 18.50 -13.63
CA THR A 555 6.71 17.68 -13.88
C THR A 555 6.97 16.19 -13.67
N GLY A 556 5.90 15.38 -13.63
CA GLY A 556 6.03 13.92 -13.56
C GLY A 556 6.82 13.31 -14.74
N ASN A 557 6.73 13.89 -15.93
CA ASN A 557 7.50 13.42 -17.09
C ASN A 557 9.01 13.69 -16.91
N ASP A 558 9.37 14.84 -16.32
CA ASP A 558 10.75 15.19 -16.05
C ASP A 558 11.35 14.26 -14.99
N ILE A 559 10.58 13.90 -13.96
CA ILE A 559 10.98 12.94 -12.94
C ILE A 559 11.42 11.62 -13.56
N ILE A 560 10.59 11.07 -14.47
CA ILE A 560 10.87 9.79 -15.13
C ILE A 560 12.05 9.95 -16.10
N LYS A 561 12.04 11.00 -16.94
CA LYS A 561 13.05 11.23 -17.99
C LYS A 561 14.45 11.43 -17.42
N TYR A 562 14.58 12.15 -16.31
CA TYR A 562 15.87 12.50 -15.70
C TYR A 562 16.23 11.64 -14.49
N GLU A 563 15.45 10.59 -14.23
CA GLU A 563 15.64 9.64 -13.11
C GLU A 563 15.75 10.36 -11.75
N ILE A 564 14.88 11.35 -11.53
CA ILE A 564 14.86 12.16 -10.30
C ILE A 564 14.06 11.39 -9.25
N SER A 565 14.73 10.55 -8.47
CA SER A 565 14.08 9.80 -7.39
C SER A 565 15.06 9.32 -6.34
N ALA A 566 14.51 8.90 -5.19
CA ALA A 566 15.18 8.20 -4.12
C ALA A 566 14.20 7.16 -3.53
N PRO A 567 14.67 6.14 -2.79
CA PRO A 567 13.80 5.19 -2.12
C PRO A 567 12.70 5.86 -1.28
N LEU A 568 13.04 6.92 -0.55
CA LEU A 568 12.11 7.76 0.19
C LEU A 568 12.11 9.18 -0.40
N VAL A 569 10.93 9.71 -0.70
CA VAL A 569 10.76 11.08 -1.18
C VAL A 569 9.82 11.85 -0.25
N PHE A 570 10.20 13.04 0.17
CA PHE A 570 9.37 13.94 0.98
C PHE A 570 9.15 15.25 0.24
N LEU A 571 7.91 15.53 -0.15
CA LEU A 571 7.53 16.76 -0.83
C LEU A 571 7.02 17.78 0.18
N SER A 572 7.91 18.68 0.63
CA SER A 572 7.54 19.88 1.38
C SER A 572 7.16 20.97 0.39
N ALA A 573 5.97 20.82 -0.19
CA ALA A 573 5.40 21.74 -1.17
C ALA A 573 3.87 21.68 -1.12
N CYS A 574 3.20 22.74 -1.57
CA CYS A 574 1.73 22.83 -1.58
C CYS A 574 1.10 21.94 -2.67
N GLU A 575 -0.08 21.37 -2.38
CA GLU A 575 -0.97 20.73 -3.36
C GLU A 575 -0.31 19.67 -4.27
N THR A 576 0.65 18.90 -3.75
CA THR A 576 1.32 17.86 -4.54
C THR A 576 0.46 16.62 -4.76
N PHE A 577 -0.60 16.46 -3.94
CA PHE A 577 -1.68 15.48 -4.10
C PHE A 577 -3.04 16.10 -3.73
N PRO A 578 -3.65 16.94 -4.60
CA PRO A 578 -4.92 17.56 -4.28
C PRO A 578 -6.06 16.54 -4.19
N ASN A 579 -7.03 16.82 -3.33
CA ASN A 579 -8.08 15.90 -2.89
C ASN A 579 -9.37 15.89 -3.75
N TYR A 580 -9.42 16.61 -4.88
CA TYR A 580 -10.60 16.67 -5.73
C TYR A 580 -10.29 16.31 -7.19
N GLY A 581 -10.02 15.03 -7.38
CA GLY A 581 -9.99 14.42 -8.70
C GLY A 581 -8.83 14.87 -9.57
N TYR A 582 -7.60 14.83 -9.06
CA TYR A 582 -6.39 14.91 -9.88
C TYR A 582 -5.88 13.49 -10.17
N VAL A 583 -5.27 13.30 -11.35
CA VAL A 583 -4.93 11.94 -11.85
C VAL A 583 -3.51 11.81 -12.37
N LYS A 584 -2.82 12.92 -12.67
CA LYS A 584 -1.41 12.94 -13.08
C LYS A 584 -0.57 13.47 -11.93
N LEU A 585 -0.38 12.64 -10.92
CA LEU A 585 0.21 13.03 -9.65
C LEU A 585 1.73 12.83 -9.67
N LEU A 586 2.48 13.73 -9.03
CA LEU A 586 3.93 13.58 -8.86
C LEU A 586 4.31 12.29 -8.12
N SER A 587 3.49 11.85 -7.17
CA SER A 587 3.72 10.60 -6.44
C SER A 587 3.84 9.39 -7.37
N ASP A 588 2.98 9.29 -8.37
CA ASP A 588 2.98 8.19 -9.33
C ASP A 588 4.27 8.20 -10.17
N ALA A 589 4.73 9.39 -10.57
CA ALA A 589 5.98 9.55 -11.31
C ALA A 589 7.21 9.17 -10.48
N PHE A 590 7.28 9.59 -9.21
CA PHE A 590 8.37 9.20 -8.31
C PHE A 590 8.39 7.69 -8.06
N MET A 591 7.22 7.08 -7.86
CA MET A 591 7.10 5.63 -7.70
C MET A 591 7.51 4.88 -8.97
N GLN A 592 7.12 5.38 -10.15
CA GLN A 592 7.57 4.84 -11.43
C GLN A 592 9.09 4.99 -11.61
N ALA A 593 9.68 6.06 -11.09
CA ALA A 593 11.12 6.29 -11.05
C ALA A 593 11.84 5.51 -9.92
N GLY A 594 11.14 4.66 -9.16
CA GLY A 594 11.73 3.74 -8.18
C GLY A 594 11.61 4.15 -6.71
N ALA A 595 10.79 5.15 -6.37
CA ALA A 595 10.48 5.45 -4.97
C ALA A 595 9.57 4.36 -4.36
N TYR A 596 9.84 4.00 -3.10
CA TYR A 596 8.98 3.10 -2.33
C TYR A 596 7.88 3.86 -1.59
N CYS A 597 8.19 5.10 -1.19
CA CYS A 597 7.28 5.96 -0.47
C CYS A 597 7.47 7.42 -0.87
N VAL A 598 6.36 8.14 -1.04
CA VAL A 598 6.34 9.58 -1.31
C VAL A 598 5.41 10.25 -0.31
N THR A 599 5.94 11.16 0.50
CA THR A 599 5.12 12.06 1.33
C THR A 599 4.69 13.25 0.49
N THR A 600 3.40 13.55 0.53
CA THR A 600 2.73 14.57 -0.30
C THR A 600 1.83 15.46 0.54
N THR A 601 1.27 16.51 -0.06
CA THR A 601 0.30 17.39 0.61
C THR A 601 -1.05 17.48 -0.14
N PHE A 602 -2.15 17.44 0.60
CA PHE A 602 -3.51 17.67 0.11
C PHE A 602 -3.84 19.13 -0.12
N LEU A 603 -3.37 19.99 0.79
CA LEU A 603 -3.73 21.39 0.91
C LEU A 603 -2.48 22.27 0.93
N PRO A 604 -2.61 23.57 0.68
CA PRO A 604 -1.52 24.51 0.88
C PRO A 604 -0.98 24.46 2.33
N ILE A 605 0.34 24.39 2.45
CA ILE A 605 1.08 24.37 3.73
C ILE A 605 1.78 25.70 3.98
N LYS A 606 2.16 25.99 5.22
CA LYS A 606 2.74 27.27 5.62
C LYS A 606 4.25 27.12 5.70
N ILE A 607 4.97 27.97 4.97
CA ILE A 607 6.43 27.88 4.79
C ILE A 607 7.21 27.66 6.10
N ILE A 608 6.85 28.35 7.18
CA ILE A 608 7.52 28.22 8.50
C ILE A 608 7.21 26.86 9.17
N ASP A 609 5.95 26.41 9.08
CA ASP A 609 5.50 25.17 9.70
C ASP A 609 6.09 23.97 8.93
N ALA A 610 6.13 24.05 7.61
CA ALA A 610 6.78 23.10 6.71
C ALA A 610 8.29 22.95 7.02
N ALA A 611 9.02 24.07 7.14
CA ALA A 611 10.42 24.06 7.53
C ALA A 611 10.63 23.45 8.93
N THR A 612 9.69 23.69 9.85
CA THR A 612 9.71 23.09 11.19
C THR A 612 9.52 21.57 11.13
N VAL A 613 8.63 21.07 10.27
CA VAL A 613 8.46 19.63 10.04
C VAL A 613 9.73 19.01 9.47
N ILE A 614 10.37 19.64 8.48
CA ILE A 614 11.67 19.19 7.93
C ILE A 614 12.72 19.10 9.05
N ILE A 615 12.91 20.17 9.82
CA ILE A 615 13.92 20.22 10.89
C ILE A 615 13.64 19.13 11.94
N ARG A 616 12.38 18.89 12.30
CA ARG A 616 12.00 17.82 13.23
C ARG A 616 12.27 16.43 12.67
N LEU A 617 11.95 16.21 11.39
CA LEU A 617 12.28 14.98 10.69
C LEU A 617 13.79 14.71 10.74
N LEU A 618 14.61 15.70 10.37
CA LEU A 618 16.07 15.58 10.35
C LEU A 618 16.65 15.33 11.76
N ASN A 619 16.15 16.03 12.78
CA ASN A 619 16.58 15.81 14.17
C ASN A 619 16.21 14.40 14.65
N ASN A 620 15.00 13.92 14.36
CA ASN A 620 14.56 12.59 14.78
C ASN A 620 15.34 11.49 14.06
N LEU A 621 15.66 11.66 12.77
CA LEU A 621 16.56 10.74 12.05
C LEU A 621 17.95 10.70 12.68
N HIS A 622 18.50 11.86 13.10
CA HIS A 622 19.79 11.91 13.78
C HIS A 622 19.77 11.14 15.11
N GLN A 623 18.67 11.21 15.87
CA GLN A 623 18.50 10.46 17.12
C GLN A 623 18.33 8.95 16.94
N LEU A 624 17.85 8.50 15.77
CA LEU A 624 17.66 7.09 15.47
C LEU A 624 18.97 6.33 15.18
N LYS A 625 20.09 7.03 14.95
CA LYS A 625 21.42 6.40 14.81
C LYS A 625 21.75 5.45 15.96
N SER A 626 21.30 5.79 17.17
CA SER A 626 21.61 5.07 18.40
C SER A 626 20.41 4.35 19.02
N ASN A 627 19.21 4.43 18.42
CA ASN A 627 17.98 3.97 19.05
C ASN A 627 17.05 3.24 18.07
N SER A 628 16.31 2.25 18.59
CA SER A 628 15.40 1.40 17.81
C SER A 628 14.01 1.37 18.44
N TYR A 629 13.21 2.42 18.26
CA TYR A 629 11.84 2.52 18.79
C TYR A 629 10.76 2.76 17.72
N HIS A 630 11.14 2.74 16.44
CA HIS A 630 10.21 2.81 15.32
C HIS A 630 10.38 1.56 14.46
N ILE A 631 9.27 0.84 14.26
CA ILE A 631 9.24 -0.38 13.45
C ILE A 631 9.54 -0.09 11.97
N ASN A 632 8.85 0.90 11.39
CA ASN A 632 8.87 1.21 9.97
C ASN A 632 8.73 2.71 9.70
N TRP A 633 8.93 3.08 8.42
CA TRP A 633 8.82 4.46 7.94
C TRP A 633 7.48 5.10 8.28
N LEU A 634 6.38 4.35 8.14
CA LEU A 634 5.04 4.84 8.44
C LEU A 634 4.91 5.25 9.91
N ASN A 635 5.34 4.41 10.84
CA ASN A 635 5.30 4.72 12.27
C ASN A 635 6.14 5.95 12.62
N PHE A 636 7.31 6.08 12.01
CA PHE A 636 8.20 7.24 12.18
C PHE A 636 7.56 8.56 11.71
N LEU A 637 7.06 8.60 10.47
CA LEU A 637 6.45 9.81 9.93
C LEU A 637 5.13 10.16 10.63
N SER A 638 4.28 9.18 10.89
CA SER A 638 3.03 9.41 11.62
C SER A 638 3.29 9.95 13.03
N HIS A 639 4.35 9.50 13.70
CA HIS A 639 4.76 10.07 14.98
C HIS A 639 5.19 11.54 14.86
N ILE A 640 5.99 11.92 13.85
CA ILE A 640 6.38 13.31 13.60
C ILE A 640 5.15 14.20 13.39
N LEU A 641 4.25 13.77 12.50
CA LEU A 641 3.04 14.51 12.14
C LEU A 641 2.09 14.64 13.34
N ARG A 642 1.81 13.55 14.05
CA ARG A 642 0.94 13.56 15.24
C ARG A 642 1.49 14.46 16.34
N SER A 643 2.79 14.37 16.61
CA SER A 643 3.40 15.21 17.65
C SER A 643 3.49 16.69 17.25
N SER A 644 3.36 17.04 15.96
CA SER A 644 3.17 18.44 15.54
C SER A 644 1.96 19.08 16.22
N LEU A 645 0.86 18.34 16.37
CA LEU A 645 -0.32 18.83 17.09
C LEU A 645 0.02 19.21 18.54
N ILE A 646 0.78 18.36 19.23
CA ILE A 646 1.18 18.57 20.63
C ILE A 646 2.03 19.84 20.74
N PHE A 647 3.08 19.95 19.92
CA PHE A 647 3.96 21.12 19.93
C PHE A 647 3.23 22.41 19.53
N GLU A 648 2.34 22.35 18.54
CA GLU A 648 1.57 23.50 18.12
C GLU A 648 0.64 23.99 19.24
N THR A 649 -0.03 23.06 19.91
CA THR A 649 -0.95 23.38 21.02
C THR A 649 -0.19 24.05 22.16
N ILE A 650 0.98 23.53 22.54
CA ILE A 650 1.84 24.12 23.56
C ILE A 650 2.31 25.51 23.13
N ASN A 651 2.84 25.64 21.91
CA ASN A 651 3.36 26.91 21.39
C ASN A 651 2.28 28.01 21.37
N LYS A 652 1.06 27.70 20.91
CA LYS A 652 -0.06 28.64 20.92
C LYS A 652 -0.59 28.94 22.32
N SER A 653 -0.34 28.04 23.27
CA SER A 653 -0.72 28.25 24.67
C SER A 653 0.27 29.14 25.42
N ARG A 654 1.53 29.29 24.94
CA ARG A 654 2.63 29.97 25.66
C ARG A 654 2.27 31.36 26.17
N ASP A 655 1.61 32.18 25.35
CA ASP A 655 1.21 33.54 25.71
C ASP A 655 0.16 33.60 26.84
N TYR A 656 -0.47 32.46 27.15
CA TYR A 656 -1.54 32.33 28.14
C TYR A 656 -1.15 31.49 29.36
N LEU A 657 0.07 30.94 29.38
CA LEU A 657 0.56 30.12 30.47
C LEU A 657 0.84 30.97 31.73
N LYS A 658 0.46 30.43 32.88
CA LYS A 658 0.83 30.89 34.23
C LYS A 658 2.18 30.32 34.67
N GLU A 659 2.48 29.11 34.21
CA GLU A 659 3.69 28.34 34.51
C GLU A 659 4.20 27.71 33.21
N GLU A 660 5.51 27.63 33.06
CA GLU A 660 6.12 26.99 31.89
C GLU A 660 5.81 25.49 31.87
N ILE A 661 5.56 24.96 30.68
CA ILE A 661 5.47 23.52 30.44
C ILE A 661 6.91 23.02 30.22
N THR A 662 7.35 22.13 31.09
CA THR A 662 8.72 21.58 31.08
C THR A 662 8.93 20.57 29.96
N ASN A 663 10.18 20.38 29.55
CA ASN A 663 10.51 19.38 28.53
C ASN A 663 10.10 17.95 28.93
N ASP A 664 10.17 17.61 30.22
CA ASP A 664 9.78 16.27 30.72
C ASP A 664 8.27 16.03 30.63
N GLU A 665 7.46 17.06 30.88
CA GLU A 665 6.00 17.00 30.69
C GLU A 665 5.66 16.79 29.21
N ILE A 666 6.34 17.48 28.30
CA ILE A 666 6.17 17.31 26.85
C ILE A 666 6.59 15.90 26.41
N ALA A 667 7.78 15.46 26.85
CA ALA A 667 8.32 14.15 26.52
C ALA A 667 7.39 13.01 26.98
N THR A 668 6.76 13.16 28.15
CA THR A 668 5.78 12.20 28.68
C THR A 668 4.58 12.06 27.74
N ILE A 669 3.97 13.18 27.33
CA ILE A 669 2.81 13.19 26.43
C ILE A 669 3.18 12.63 25.05
N VAL A 670 4.30 13.07 24.49
CA VAL A 670 4.77 12.62 23.18
C VAL A 670 5.05 11.10 23.19
N THR A 671 5.76 10.60 24.21
CA THR A 671 6.03 9.17 24.36
C THR A 671 4.74 8.36 24.53
N LYS A 672 3.78 8.86 25.33
CA LYS A 672 2.47 8.22 25.48
C LYS A 672 1.73 8.14 24.15
N SER A 673 1.83 9.18 23.31
CA SER A 673 1.23 9.21 21.97
C SER A 673 1.84 8.22 20.97
N MET A 674 3.00 7.62 21.28
CA MET A 674 3.59 6.57 20.43
C MET A 674 2.80 5.25 20.53
N ARG A 675 2.23 4.93 21.70
CA ARG A 675 1.43 3.71 21.92
C ARG A 675 0.04 3.87 21.35
N PHE A 676 -0.39 2.94 20.50
CA PHE A 676 -1.68 2.99 19.81
C PHE A 676 -2.86 3.19 20.77
N GLU A 677 -2.94 2.37 21.81
CA GLU A 677 -4.01 2.36 22.79
C GLU A 677 -4.09 3.63 23.64
N ASN A 678 -2.99 4.39 23.74
CA ASN A 678 -2.90 5.58 24.60
C ASN A 678 -2.95 6.91 23.82
N ARG A 679 -3.11 6.90 22.49
CA ARG A 679 -3.08 8.13 21.66
C ARG A 679 -4.14 9.15 22.06
N ILE A 680 -5.37 8.71 22.31
CA ILE A 680 -6.46 9.58 22.75
C ILE A 680 -6.19 10.09 24.18
N GLU A 681 -5.72 9.21 25.06
CA GLU A 681 -5.38 9.56 26.43
C GLU A 681 -4.25 10.61 26.48
N ALA A 682 -3.26 10.52 25.59
CA ALA A 682 -2.21 11.53 25.48
C ALA A 682 -2.75 12.94 25.14
N LEU A 683 -3.82 13.06 24.33
CA LEU A 683 -4.48 14.35 24.11
C LEU A 683 -5.25 14.83 25.33
N ASN A 684 -5.91 13.92 26.04
CA ASN A 684 -6.63 14.26 27.27
C ASN A 684 -5.65 14.77 28.34
N ASP A 685 -4.47 14.15 28.45
CA ASP A 685 -3.40 14.60 29.34
C ASP A 685 -2.84 15.96 28.92
N LEU A 686 -2.65 16.19 27.61
CA LEU A 686 -2.24 17.50 27.09
C LEU A 686 -3.26 18.59 27.42
N ASN A 687 -4.55 18.33 27.19
CA ASN A 687 -5.62 19.27 27.51
C ASN A 687 -5.65 19.56 29.01
N SER A 688 -5.55 18.52 29.85
CA SER A 688 -5.52 18.65 31.31
C SER A 688 -4.31 19.46 31.79
N LEU A 689 -3.13 19.24 31.18
CA LEU A 689 -1.91 19.98 31.47
C LEU A 689 -2.06 21.47 31.14
N ILE A 690 -2.62 21.77 29.96
CA ILE A 690 -2.89 23.14 29.53
C ILE A 690 -3.94 23.80 30.42
N GLU A 691 -5.03 23.12 30.76
CA GLU A 691 -6.06 23.67 31.66
C GLU A 691 -5.50 24.00 33.04
N LYS A 692 -4.60 23.15 33.57
CA LYS A 692 -3.93 23.40 34.84
C LYS A 692 -3.01 24.63 34.78
N LYS A 693 -2.26 24.79 33.69
CA LYS A 693 -1.19 25.79 33.56
C LYS A 693 -1.57 27.05 32.78
N SER A 694 -2.72 27.10 32.11
CA SER A 694 -3.15 28.22 31.26
C SER A 694 -4.37 28.96 31.83
N LYS A 695 -4.54 30.23 31.46
CA LYS A 695 -5.80 30.98 31.68
C LYS A 695 -6.84 30.74 30.59
N LYS A 696 -6.42 30.14 29.47
CA LYS A 696 -7.24 29.97 28.27
C LYS A 696 -7.02 28.58 27.67
N GLN A 697 -8.12 27.89 27.39
CA GLN A 697 -8.09 26.66 26.62
C GLN A 697 -8.00 26.98 25.13
N ILE A 698 -7.03 26.36 24.46
CA ILE A 698 -6.90 26.43 23.00
C ILE A 698 -7.70 25.27 22.41
N LYS A 699 -8.67 25.59 21.54
CA LYS A 699 -9.47 24.57 20.84
C LYS A 699 -8.72 24.05 19.63
N PHE A 700 -8.97 22.80 19.25
CA PHE A 700 -8.42 22.18 18.04
C PHE A 700 -8.64 23.02 16.77
N SER A 701 -9.81 23.64 16.62
CA SER A 701 -10.15 24.52 15.49
C SER A 701 -9.36 25.83 15.44
N GLN A 702 -8.71 26.23 16.55
CA GLN A 702 -7.84 27.41 16.62
C GLN A 702 -6.39 27.07 16.26
N LEU A 703 -6.08 25.78 16.09
CA LEU A 703 -4.79 25.29 15.63
C LEU A 703 -4.72 25.40 14.09
N ASP A 704 -3.50 25.50 13.59
CA ASP A 704 -3.15 25.57 12.18
C ASP A 704 -3.26 24.18 11.57
N ASN A 705 -2.98 23.13 12.37
CA ASN A 705 -3.16 21.72 12.03
C ASN A 705 -2.51 21.35 10.68
N GLU A 706 -1.33 21.91 10.38
CA GLU A 706 -0.64 21.63 9.13
C GLU A 706 -0.42 20.12 8.91
N TRP A 707 -0.22 19.39 10.01
CA TRP A 707 -0.05 17.94 10.00
C TRP A 707 -1.19 17.17 9.31
N LEU A 708 -2.42 17.71 9.28
CA LEU A 708 -3.55 17.14 8.53
C LEU A 708 -3.37 17.27 7.01
N SER A 709 -2.50 18.14 6.54
CA SER A 709 -2.29 18.37 5.11
C SER A 709 -1.44 17.30 4.47
N TYR A 710 -0.73 16.45 5.23
CA TYR A 710 0.19 15.47 4.67
C TYR A 710 -0.48 14.11 4.40
N SER A 711 -0.02 13.44 3.34
CA SER A 711 -0.41 12.07 2.97
C SER A 711 0.83 11.25 2.63
N ILE A 712 0.83 9.99 3.01
CA ILE A 712 1.95 9.06 2.79
C ILE A 712 1.55 8.07 1.70
N ILE A 713 2.12 8.22 0.50
CA ILE A 713 1.82 7.39 -0.67
C ILE A 713 2.82 6.24 -0.77
N GLY A 714 2.32 5.01 -0.94
CA GLY A 714 3.12 3.78 -0.96
C GLY A 714 2.94 2.92 0.29
N ARG A 715 3.62 1.77 0.34
CA ARG A 715 3.58 0.82 1.46
C ARG A 715 4.65 1.13 2.51
N ALA A 716 4.55 2.32 3.10
CA ALA A 716 5.49 2.78 4.14
C ALA A 716 5.49 1.87 5.40
N ASP A 717 4.44 1.08 5.59
CA ASP A 717 4.33 0.05 6.63
C ASP A 717 5.28 -1.15 6.41
N LEU A 718 5.72 -1.39 5.17
CA LEU A 718 6.64 -2.47 4.80
C LEU A 718 8.11 -2.05 4.75
N ILE A 719 8.41 -0.78 5.02
CA ILE A 719 9.77 -0.22 4.99
C ILE A 719 10.32 -0.20 6.43
N TYR A 720 10.93 -1.31 6.86
CA TYR A 720 11.43 -1.47 8.22
C TYR A 720 12.76 -0.75 8.46
N PHE A 721 12.99 -0.33 9.72
CA PHE A 721 14.32 0.09 10.17
C PHE A 721 15.22 -1.13 10.40
N GLU A 722 16.48 -1.05 9.93
CA GLU A 722 17.43 -2.16 9.98
C GLU A 722 17.73 -2.59 11.43
N ASN A 723 18.02 -1.65 12.33
CA ASN A 723 18.25 -1.93 13.75
C ASN A 723 17.07 -2.63 14.44
N TRP A 724 15.85 -2.19 14.15
CA TRP A 724 14.62 -2.78 14.67
C TRP A 724 14.47 -4.20 14.18
N LEU A 725 14.63 -4.41 12.87
CA LEU A 725 14.47 -5.72 12.24
C LEU A 725 15.51 -6.73 12.75
N LYS A 726 16.76 -6.28 12.94
CA LYS A 726 17.81 -7.09 13.55
C LYS A 726 17.46 -7.47 14.98
N SER A 727 17.07 -6.49 15.81
CA SER A 727 16.69 -6.73 17.21
C SER A 727 15.51 -7.70 17.31
N TYR A 728 14.51 -7.55 16.43
CA TYR A 728 13.34 -8.44 16.40
C TYR A 728 13.74 -9.88 16.09
N ARG A 729 14.64 -10.09 15.12
CA ARG A 729 15.14 -11.43 14.76
C ARG A 729 15.97 -12.03 15.87
N ASP A 730 16.91 -11.28 16.43
CA ASP A 730 17.82 -11.76 17.48
C ASP A 730 17.05 -12.27 18.72
N ILE A 731 15.94 -11.61 19.09
CA ILE A 731 15.11 -12.01 20.23
C ILE A 731 14.24 -13.25 19.91
N ASN A 732 13.81 -13.41 18.67
CA ASN A 732 12.86 -14.45 18.25
C ASN A 732 13.52 -15.66 17.55
N MET A 733 14.85 -15.67 17.42
CA MET A 733 15.67 -16.80 16.96
C MET A 733 16.07 -17.77 18.08
N GLN A 734 16.06 -17.30 19.33
CA GLN A 734 16.35 -18.12 20.53
C GLN A 734 15.14 -18.97 20.90
#